data_AF-A0A8H5ZPC9-F1
#
_entry.id   AF-A0A8H5ZPC9-F1
#
_cell.length_a   1.000
_cell.length_b   1.000
_cell.length_c   1.000
_cell.angle_alpha   90.00
_cell.angle_beta   90.00
_cell.angle_gamma   90.00
#
_symmetry.space_group_name_H-M   'P 1'
#
loop_
_entity.id
_entity.type
_entity.pdbx_description
1 polymer ?
#
loop_
_entity_poly.entity_id
_entity_poly.type
_entity_poly.pdbx_seq_one_letter_code
_entity_poly.pdbx_strand_id
1 'polypeptide(L)'
;MFNRDRVPGLPGSSPRPPPRNEGYGQPQQPPQQQPPRNYDPRMAGYGGAPPPAVQRTPVPARQGGGGGGGGPVRQLRPIKSPGGNAYAFGNLVAVSPQDFQPNPDGSDIYILVNGNFALSARPTQGCSPGEIGLTDAQRTWAGISLGPQEVVTVAQYDHFSQSQGKSYLGTLEVEVGFAARKTTDTPYDQDELATFFKKSFENQILAPGQQLLLDVKNIPLRLSVRTVQLADLSMEKEETDMPPITDPRARGILTRHTQVDFFKDARSELKIKASAKRAAANSIIQPGFKFEDMGIGGLDNEFSAIFRRAFASRIFPPNVVERLGINHVRGLLLYGPPGTGKTLMARQIGKMLNAREPKVINGPEVLNKYVGASEENIRKMFADAEKEQKEKGDESGLHIIIFDELDAVCKQRGSGGGGGTGVGDSVVNQLLSKLDGVEQLNNILLIGMTNRMDMIDEALLRPGRLEVHLEISLPDESGRAQILKIHTTKMRKNNVLESDVDVEELAKLTKNFSGAELNGLVKAATSYAFGRHLQGGTTVKADVENMRVMRQDFITALDDVKPLFGVAEEELGKRVMRGIIHFSPFIKDILEDGRLYINQVRNSASTPLLPVLLHGPPGSGKTALAAKMAMDSGYPFIKLISAEDMIGYSESQKVQHLDKTFRDAYKSPLSIIVLDSIESMLEWVPIGPRFSNTVLSALKVLLGKVPPKNRRLLVFATTTQRSVLVQLELFARFKADIAVPNVNTQGELANVLSESGAFSDSDQRRAISEIEEITGSKEIGVGIDNILSGIETAKQDQDVPGRFARYMSSAIAANKAF
;
A
#
# COMPACT_ATOMS: atom_id res chain seq x y z
N MET A 1 61.90 23.45 9.20
CA MET A 1 62.83 24.57 9.48
C MET A 1 62.51 25.71 8.53
N PHE A 2 62.44 26.94 9.05
CA PHE A 2 62.17 28.26 8.42
C PHE A 2 60.70 28.56 8.07
N ASN A 3 59.92 29.22 8.96
CA ASN A 3 59.77 30.67 9.24
C ASN A 3 59.36 31.52 8.01
N ARG A 4 58.14 32.09 8.02
CA ARG A 4 57.76 33.46 8.49
C ARG A 4 58.23 34.57 7.52
N ASP A 5 57.27 35.25 6.88
CA ASP A 5 57.11 36.72 6.85
C ASP A 5 55.94 37.14 5.89
N ARG A 6 54.87 37.77 6.41
CA ARG A 6 54.48 39.22 6.32
C ARG A 6 53.57 39.54 5.11
N VAL A 7 52.25 39.81 5.23
CA VAL A 7 51.49 40.98 5.81
C VAL A 7 51.81 42.28 5.04
N PRO A 8 50.84 43.08 4.49
CA PRO A 8 49.83 43.87 5.27
C PRO A 8 48.48 44.27 4.61
N GLY A 9 47.51 44.75 5.43
CA GLY A 9 46.61 45.87 5.05
C GLY A 9 45.07 45.66 5.13
N LEU A 10 44.43 46.25 6.13
CA LEU A 10 42.97 46.54 6.28
C LEU A 10 42.54 47.75 5.40
N PRO A 11 41.25 47.93 5.04
CA PRO A 11 40.20 48.54 5.89
C PRO A 11 38.81 47.85 5.73
N GLY A 12 37.82 47.87 6.63
CA GLY A 12 37.31 48.90 7.53
C GLY A 12 35.87 49.27 7.10
N SER A 13 34.88 49.03 7.99
CA SER A 13 33.58 49.71 8.17
C SER A 13 32.34 48.81 8.28
N SER A 14 31.77 48.78 9.48
CA SER A 14 30.42 48.30 9.80
C SER A 14 29.37 49.35 9.42
N PRO A 15 28.11 48.94 9.19
CA PRO A 15 26.98 49.76 9.60
C PRO A 15 26.07 49.05 10.62
N ARG A 16 25.58 49.88 11.55
CA ARG A 16 24.64 49.60 12.66
C ARG A 16 23.25 49.11 12.19
N PRO A 17 22.47 48.46 13.06
CA PRO A 17 21.08 48.08 12.78
C PRO A 17 20.09 49.25 12.97
N PRO A 18 18.96 49.30 12.23
CA PRO A 18 17.88 50.25 12.46
C PRO A 18 16.86 49.79 13.54
N PRO A 19 16.01 50.70 14.06
CA PRO A 19 15.48 50.62 15.42
C PRO A 19 14.06 50.02 15.56
N ARG A 20 13.75 49.68 16.82
CA ARG A 20 12.43 49.30 17.36
C ARG A 20 11.35 50.33 17.05
N ASN A 21 10.15 49.85 16.72
CA ASN A 21 8.90 50.56 16.99
C ASN A 21 7.84 49.59 17.54
N GLU A 22 7.10 50.09 18.52
CA GLU A 22 6.13 49.38 19.36
C GLU A 22 4.80 49.09 18.64
N GLY A 23 4.16 47.97 18.98
CA GLY A 23 2.82 47.64 18.50
C GLY A 23 2.25 46.41 19.23
N TYR A 24 1.26 46.66 20.07
CA TYR A 24 0.58 45.75 20.98
C TYR A 24 -0.06 44.52 20.31
N GLY A 25 -0.07 43.37 21.00
CA GLY A 25 -0.90 42.21 20.66
C GLY A 25 -0.67 41.02 21.58
N GLN A 26 -1.43 40.94 22.68
CA GLN A 26 -1.47 39.79 23.59
C GLN A 26 -2.09 38.53 22.94
N PRO A 27 -1.65 37.32 23.30
CA PRO A 27 -2.20 36.06 22.78
C PRO A 27 -3.51 35.66 23.47
N GLN A 28 -4.52 35.33 22.65
CA GLN A 28 -5.83 34.84 23.07
C GLN A 28 -5.76 33.38 23.59
N GLN A 29 -6.36 33.16 24.75
CA GLN A 29 -6.66 31.85 25.35
C GLN A 29 -8.02 31.31 24.85
N PRO A 30 -8.21 29.99 24.80
CA PRO A 30 -9.47 29.37 24.39
C PRO A 30 -10.53 29.41 25.51
N PRO A 31 -11.83 29.63 25.20
CA PRO A 31 -12.87 29.70 26.23
C PRO A 31 -13.39 28.32 26.68
N GLN A 32 -13.45 28.14 28.00
CA GLN A 32 -14.15 27.06 28.69
C GLN A 32 -15.65 27.33 28.82
N GLN A 33 -16.42 26.25 28.78
CA GLN A 33 -17.87 26.15 28.96
C GLN A 33 -18.29 26.37 30.42
N GLN A 34 -19.47 26.96 30.65
CA GLN A 34 -20.40 26.68 31.76
C GLN A 34 -21.78 27.39 31.52
N PRO A 35 -22.89 27.01 32.22
CA PRO A 35 -24.13 26.51 31.62
C PRO A 35 -25.31 27.51 31.61
N PRO A 36 -26.43 27.22 30.90
CA PRO A 36 -27.57 28.13 30.82
C PRO A 36 -28.62 27.93 31.94
N ARG A 37 -29.26 29.03 32.34
CA ARG A 37 -30.45 29.09 33.20
C ARG A 37 -31.69 29.53 32.39
N ASN A 38 -32.71 28.69 32.45
CA ASN A 38 -34.17 28.92 32.52
C ASN A 38 -34.92 29.91 31.58
N TYR A 39 -35.91 29.29 30.90
CA TYR A 39 -37.34 29.64 30.73
C TYR A 39 -37.75 30.92 29.97
N ASP A 40 -38.42 30.77 28.83
CA ASP A 40 -39.90 30.62 28.70
C ASP A 40 -40.34 30.91 27.24
N PRO A 41 -41.14 30.05 26.57
CA PRO A 41 -41.95 30.49 25.45
C PRO A 41 -43.44 30.26 25.70
N ARG A 42 -44.17 31.37 25.76
CA ARG A 42 -45.63 31.46 25.76
C ARG A 42 -46.21 31.32 24.35
N MET A 43 -47.34 30.58 24.32
CA MET A 43 -48.52 30.68 23.44
C MET A 43 -48.43 30.10 22.02
N ALA A 44 -49.47 29.49 21.44
CA ALA A 44 -50.76 28.95 21.91
C ALA A 44 -51.52 28.32 20.70
N GLY A 45 -52.42 27.36 20.98
CA GLY A 45 -53.60 27.01 20.17
C GLY A 45 -53.49 25.69 19.39
N TYR A 46 -54.43 24.73 19.42
CA TYR A 46 -55.88 24.84 19.62
C TYR A 46 -56.57 23.48 19.96
N GLY A 47 -57.67 23.56 20.72
CA GLY A 47 -58.80 22.60 20.81
C GLY A 47 -58.75 21.66 22.03
N GLY A 48 -59.67 21.61 23.01
CA GLY A 48 -61.05 22.09 23.21
C GLY A 48 -61.85 20.97 23.93
N ALA A 49 -61.91 20.97 25.27
CA ALA A 49 -63.09 21.11 26.18
C ALA A 49 -64.28 20.11 25.97
N PRO A 50 -65.09 19.70 26.99
CA PRO A 50 -65.27 20.20 28.39
C PRO A 50 -65.41 19.07 29.49
N PRO A 51 -65.70 19.40 30.78
CA PRO A 51 -65.72 18.49 31.96
C PRO A 51 -67.18 18.07 32.34
N PRO A 52 -67.57 17.57 33.54
CA PRO A 52 -66.84 17.21 34.78
C PRO A 52 -67.27 15.85 35.43
N ALA A 53 -66.66 15.47 36.56
CA ALA A 53 -67.32 15.03 37.81
C ALA A 53 -66.47 14.06 38.65
N VAL A 54 -66.47 14.32 39.96
CA VAL A 54 -65.91 13.49 41.03
C VAL A 54 -67.05 12.67 41.65
N GLN A 55 -66.91 11.34 41.79
CA GLN A 55 -67.12 10.60 43.05
C GLN A 55 -67.12 9.06 42.88
N ARG A 56 -66.32 8.43 43.75
CA ARG A 56 -66.54 7.19 44.53
C ARG A 56 -66.52 5.80 43.84
N THR A 57 -65.47 5.05 44.25
CA THR A 57 -65.38 3.60 44.61
C THR A 57 -65.90 2.55 43.65
N PRO A 58 -65.16 1.44 43.41
CA PRO A 58 -65.33 0.27 44.30
C PRO A 58 -64.11 -0.67 44.49
N VAL A 59 -64.12 -1.39 45.62
CA VAL A 59 -63.62 -2.77 45.79
C VAL A 59 -64.86 -3.67 45.57
N PRO A 60 -64.85 -4.94 45.10
CA PRO A 60 -63.76 -5.92 45.13
C PRO A 60 -63.59 -6.80 43.87
N ALA A 61 -62.42 -7.44 43.73
CA ALA A 61 -62.33 -8.75 43.08
C ALA A 61 -61.17 -9.55 43.70
N ARG A 62 -61.53 -10.66 44.34
CA ARG A 62 -60.61 -11.64 44.92
C ARG A 62 -60.48 -12.82 43.96
N GLN A 63 -59.25 -13.30 43.86
CA GLN A 63 -58.82 -14.67 43.53
C GLN A 63 -58.62 -15.06 42.05
N GLY A 64 -57.34 -15.09 41.67
CA GLY A 64 -56.75 -15.96 40.66
C GLY A 64 -55.26 -16.08 40.94
N GLY A 65 -54.85 -17.18 41.57
CA GLY A 65 -53.46 -17.41 41.98
C GLY A 65 -52.55 -17.72 40.80
N GLY A 66 -51.32 -17.21 40.87
CA GLY A 66 -50.17 -17.61 40.06
C GLY A 66 -48.92 -17.41 40.90
N GLY A 67 -48.51 -18.46 41.61
CA GLY A 67 -47.33 -18.48 42.47
C GLY A 67 -46.04 -18.55 41.65
N GLY A 68 -45.02 -17.81 42.09
CA GLY A 68 -43.67 -17.82 41.55
C GLY A 68 -42.63 -17.46 42.62
N GLY A 69 -42.21 -18.47 43.40
CA GLY A 69 -40.80 -18.73 43.74
C GLY A 69 -39.93 -17.77 44.57
N GLY A 70 -40.42 -16.69 45.16
CA GLY A 70 -39.60 -15.82 46.03
C GLY A 70 -39.64 -16.27 47.50
N GLY A 71 -38.53 -16.75 48.06
CA GLY A 71 -38.42 -17.00 49.51
C GLY A 71 -38.69 -15.73 50.34
N PRO A 72 -39.06 -15.85 51.64
CA PRO A 72 -39.39 -14.69 52.47
C PRO A 72 -38.21 -13.71 52.56
N VAL A 73 -38.47 -12.42 52.31
CA VAL A 73 -37.47 -11.34 52.46
C VAL A 73 -37.21 -11.14 53.96
N ARG A 74 -35.94 -11.17 54.35
CA ARG A 74 -35.50 -10.99 55.74
C ARG A 74 -34.66 -9.72 55.87
N GLN A 75 -34.68 -9.14 57.07
CA GLN A 75 -33.83 -8.02 57.45
C GLN A 75 -32.75 -8.55 58.39
N LEU A 76 -31.49 -8.45 57.98
CA LEU A 76 -30.35 -8.99 58.72
C LEU A 76 -29.34 -7.88 59.03
N ARG A 77 -28.65 -7.99 60.17
CA ARG A 77 -27.58 -7.07 60.56
C ARG A 77 -26.24 -7.53 59.95
N PRO A 78 -25.52 -6.68 59.20
CA PRO A 78 -24.22 -7.03 58.66
C PRO A 78 -23.17 -7.07 59.77
N ILE A 79 -22.45 -8.18 59.84
CA ILE A 79 -21.29 -8.39 60.73
C ILE A 79 -20.05 -8.72 59.90
N LYS A 80 -18.88 -8.67 60.54
CA LYS A 80 -17.65 -9.17 59.92
C LYS A 80 -17.75 -10.69 59.79
N SER A 81 -17.39 -11.23 58.63
CA SER A 81 -17.45 -12.68 58.37
C SER A 81 -16.75 -13.51 59.48
N PRO A 82 -17.45 -14.46 60.12
CA PRO A 82 -16.84 -15.42 61.04
C PRO A 82 -15.99 -16.42 60.23
N GLY A 83 -14.80 -16.78 60.70
CA GLY A 83 -13.92 -17.74 60.01
C GLY A 83 -12.77 -17.14 59.18
N GLY A 84 -12.51 -15.83 59.30
CA GLY A 84 -11.27 -15.21 58.80
C GLY A 84 -11.08 -15.33 57.29
N ASN A 85 -9.87 -15.73 56.88
CA ASN A 85 -9.45 -15.74 55.47
C ASN A 85 -10.20 -16.77 54.60
N ALA A 86 -10.77 -17.82 55.18
CA ALA A 86 -11.44 -18.89 54.42
C ALA A 86 -12.69 -18.37 53.66
N TYR A 87 -13.49 -17.52 54.30
CA TYR A 87 -14.65 -16.89 53.67
C TYR A 87 -14.26 -15.75 52.72
N ALA A 88 -13.15 -15.07 53.00
CA ALA A 88 -12.60 -14.01 52.15
C ALA A 88 -12.11 -14.55 50.80
N PHE A 89 -11.32 -15.64 50.80
CA PHE A 89 -10.82 -16.26 49.57
C PHE A 89 -11.88 -17.11 48.86
N GLY A 90 -12.89 -17.60 49.59
CA GLY A 90 -14.02 -18.33 49.01
C GLY A 90 -15.11 -17.44 48.42
N ASN A 91 -15.09 -16.11 48.63
CA ASN A 91 -16.20 -15.21 48.28
C ASN A 91 -17.57 -15.70 48.79
N LEU A 92 -17.60 -16.24 50.01
CA LEU A 92 -18.83 -16.78 50.63
C LEU A 92 -19.35 -15.84 51.71
N VAL A 93 -20.67 -15.68 51.74
CA VAL A 93 -21.38 -14.98 52.79
C VAL A 93 -21.75 -15.95 53.91
N ALA A 94 -21.46 -15.60 55.15
CA ALA A 94 -21.84 -16.42 56.29
C ALA A 94 -23.27 -16.06 56.73
N VAL A 95 -24.14 -17.07 56.87
CA VAL A 95 -25.52 -16.89 57.34
C VAL A 95 -25.85 -17.89 58.45
N SER A 96 -26.86 -17.59 59.28
CA SER A 96 -27.29 -18.53 60.31
C SER A 96 -28.08 -19.71 59.71
N PRO A 97 -27.85 -20.97 60.15
CA PRO A 97 -28.66 -22.13 59.75
C PRO A 97 -30.14 -22.03 60.11
N GLN A 98 -30.49 -21.20 61.09
CA GLN A 98 -31.89 -20.94 61.48
C GLN A 98 -32.59 -20.02 60.47
N ASP A 99 -31.85 -19.08 59.89
CA ASP A 99 -32.37 -18.21 58.84
C ASP A 99 -32.42 -18.98 57.53
N PHE A 100 -31.29 -19.49 57.05
CA PHE A 100 -31.23 -20.22 55.79
C PHE A 100 -30.87 -21.68 56.04
N GLN A 101 -31.82 -22.58 55.75
CA GLN A 101 -31.60 -24.01 55.88
C GLN A 101 -30.56 -24.47 54.85
N PRO A 102 -29.58 -25.29 55.25
CA PRO A 102 -28.61 -25.86 54.31
C PRO A 102 -29.30 -26.74 53.28
N ASN A 103 -28.84 -26.68 52.03
CA ASN A 103 -29.35 -27.55 50.97
C ASN A 103 -29.01 -29.02 51.29
N PRO A 104 -29.90 -29.99 50.98
CA PRO A 104 -29.65 -31.42 51.22
C PRO A 104 -28.37 -31.96 50.59
N ASP A 105 -27.96 -31.37 49.45
CA ASP A 105 -26.77 -31.75 48.69
C ASP A 105 -25.48 -31.09 49.19
N GLY A 106 -25.56 -30.25 50.25
CA GLY A 106 -24.42 -29.50 50.77
C GLY A 106 -23.94 -28.36 49.87
N SER A 107 -24.72 -28.00 48.84
CA SER A 107 -24.45 -26.86 47.95
C SER A 107 -24.68 -25.52 48.62
N ASP A 108 -23.97 -24.48 48.15
CA ASP A 108 -24.14 -23.12 48.63
C ASP A 108 -25.50 -22.54 48.23
N ILE A 109 -26.03 -21.65 49.07
CA ILE A 109 -27.33 -21.02 48.88
C ILE A 109 -27.13 -19.69 48.17
N TYR A 110 -27.90 -19.41 47.13
CA TYR A 110 -27.85 -18.10 46.49
C TYR A 110 -28.77 -17.12 47.22
N ILE A 111 -28.23 -15.96 47.55
CA ILE A 111 -28.97 -14.88 48.21
C ILE A 111 -28.86 -13.59 47.41
N LEU A 112 -29.90 -12.76 47.53
CA LEU A 112 -29.96 -11.43 46.96
C LEU A 112 -29.95 -10.40 48.09
N VAL A 113 -28.88 -9.62 48.17
CA VAL A 113 -28.70 -8.55 49.16
C VAL A 113 -29.13 -7.22 48.56
N ASN A 114 -29.96 -6.46 49.30
CA ASN A 114 -30.52 -5.17 48.91
C ASN A 114 -31.20 -5.17 47.53
N GLY A 115 -31.78 -6.32 47.14
CA GLY A 115 -32.50 -6.49 45.87
C GLY A 115 -31.64 -6.52 44.61
N ASN A 116 -30.34 -6.20 44.69
CA ASN A 116 -29.49 -6.01 43.52
C ASN A 116 -28.23 -6.91 43.52
N PHE A 117 -27.63 -7.19 44.67
CA PHE A 117 -26.34 -7.89 44.75
C PHE A 117 -26.56 -9.38 45.01
N ALA A 118 -26.30 -10.23 44.01
CA ALA A 118 -26.36 -11.68 44.19
C ALA A 118 -25.02 -12.19 44.74
N LEU A 119 -25.10 -13.01 45.81
CA LEU A 119 -23.94 -13.60 46.46
C LEU A 119 -24.23 -15.06 46.82
N SER A 120 -23.19 -15.87 46.88
CA SER A 120 -23.25 -17.24 47.41
C SER A 120 -23.08 -17.23 48.93
N ALA A 121 -23.98 -17.89 49.64
CA ALA A 121 -24.03 -17.94 51.10
C ALA A 121 -23.91 -19.37 51.61
N ARG A 122 -23.22 -19.53 52.75
CA ARG A 122 -23.05 -20.79 53.44
C ARG A 122 -23.53 -20.68 54.89
N PRO A 123 -24.45 -21.55 55.33
CA PRO A 123 -24.86 -21.61 56.73
C PRO A 123 -23.70 -21.98 57.66
N THR A 124 -23.48 -21.22 58.73
CA THR A 124 -22.41 -21.46 59.69
C THR A 124 -22.85 -21.19 61.13
N GLN A 125 -22.34 -21.97 62.08
CA GLN A 125 -22.61 -21.80 63.52
C GLN A 125 -21.98 -20.51 64.10
N GLY A 126 -21.13 -19.83 63.33
CA GLY A 126 -20.48 -18.57 63.73
C GLY A 126 -21.33 -17.31 63.55
N CYS A 127 -22.53 -17.41 62.98
CA CYS A 127 -23.49 -16.31 62.81
C CYS A 127 -24.73 -16.54 63.68
N SER A 128 -25.09 -15.57 64.51
CA SER A 128 -26.34 -15.62 65.27
C SER A 128 -27.54 -15.43 64.32
N PRO A 129 -28.74 -15.94 64.68
CA PRO A 129 -29.95 -15.65 63.92
C PRO A 129 -30.18 -14.15 63.79
N GLY A 130 -30.49 -13.67 62.58
CA GLY A 130 -30.63 -12.24 62.29
C GLY A 130 -29.34 -11.51 61.88
N GLU A 131 -28.19 -12.22 61.78
CA GLU A 131 -26.90 -11.66 61.37
C GLU A 131 -26.43 -12.23 60.02
N ILE A 132 -25.72 -11.40 59.24
CA ILE A 132 -25.10 -11.78 57.97
C ILE A 132 -23.62 -11.38 57.95
N GLY A 133 -22.74 -12.36 57.82
CA GLY A 133 -21.29 -12.15 57.78
C GLY A 133 -20.81 -11.83 56.38
N LEU A 134 -20.36 -10.59 56.16
CA LEU A 134 -19.83 -10.11 54.88
C LEU A 134 -18.31 -9.90 54.94
N THR A 135 -17.65 -10.17 53.82
CA THR A 135 -16.22 -9.87 53.64
C THR A 135 -16.01 -8.41 53.23
N ASP A 136 -14.77 -7.91 53.34
CA ASP A 136 -14.47 -6.50 53.03
C ASP A 136 -14.71 -6.17 51.54
N ALA A 137 -14.36 -7.10 50.65
CA ALA A 137 -14.59 -6.97 49.21
C ALA A 137 -16.08 -6.93 48.86
N GLN A 138 -16.89 -7.80 49.48
CA GLN A 138 -18.35 -7.82 49.29
C GLN A 138 -19.02 -6.55 49.82
N ARG A 139 -18.58 -6.05 50.98
CA ARG A 139 -19.09 -4.80 51.55
C ARG A 139 -18.78 -3.59 50.68
N THR A 140 -17.55 -3.51 50.18
CA THR A 140 -17.12 -2.40 49.31
C THR A 140 -17.90 -2.42 48.00
N TRP A 141 -18.14 -3.61 47.43
CA TRP A 141 -18.95 -3.75 46.22
C TRP A 141 -20.43 -3.40 46.44
N ALA A 142 -21.03 -3.87 47.54
CA ALA A 142 -22.45 -3.64 47.85
C ALA A 142 -22.73 -2.30 48.55
N GLY A 143 -21.70 -1.52 48.90
CA GLY A 143 -21.82 -0.25 49.62
C GLY A 143 -22.33 -0.39 51.06
N ILE A 144 -22.03 -1.52 51.72
CA ILE A 144 -22.53 -1.85 53.07
C ILE A 144 -21.47 -1.48 54.12
N SER A 145 -21.85 -0.67 55.09
CA SER A 145 -21.02 -0.34 56.26
C SER A 145 -21.25 -1.34 57.39
N LEU A 146 -20.43 -1.26 58.44
CA LEU A 146 -20.65 -2.00 59.68
C LEU A 146 -21.09 -1.02 60.76
N GLY A 147 -22.40 -0.93 60.98
CA GLY A 147 -23.00 -0.13 62.04
C GLY A 147 -23.97 -0.95 62.92
N PRO A 148 -24.12 -0.62 64.21
CA PRO A 148 -25.04 -1.32 65.11
C PRO A 148 -26.53 -1.14 64.74
N GLN A 149 -26.86 -0.12 63.94
CA GLN A 149 -28.22 0.15 63.44
C GLN A 149 -28.38 -0.15 61.94
N GLU A 150 -27.35 -0.69 61.30
CA GLU A 150 -27.40 -0.98 59.87
C GLU A 150 -28.09 -2.31 59.61
N VAL A 151 -29.00 -2.32 58.64
CA VAL A 151 -29.82 -3.48 58.32
C VAL A 151 -29.83 -3.64 56.81
N VAL A 152 -29.59 -4.86 56.35
CA VAL A 152 -29.63 -5.22 54.92
C VAL A 152 -30.81 -6.15 54.67
N THR A 153 -31.43 -5.98 53.50
CA THR A 153 -32.51 -6.86 53.07
C THR A 153 -31.94 -8.04 52.32
N VAL A 154 -32.31 -9.26 52.71
CA VAL A 154 -31.77 -10.49 52.15
C VAL A 154 -32.92 -11.41 51.80
N ALA A 155 -32.97 -11.83 50.53
CA ALA A 155 -33.94 -12.80 50.05
C ALA A 155 -33.20 -14.00 49.46
N GLN A 156 -33.80 -15.18 49.55
CA GLN A 156 -33.30 -16.34 48.81
C GLN A 156 -33.49 -16.09 47.31
N TYR A 157 -32.44 -16.32 46.53
CA TYR A 157 -32.41 -16.03 45.11
C TYR A 157 -32.43 -17.33 44.31
N ASP A 158 -33.49 -17.56 43.56
CA ASP A 158 -33.53 -18.63 42.57
C ASP A 158 -33.21 -18.07 41.18
N HIS A 159 -31.97 -18.26 40.75
CA HIS A 159 -31.49 -17.73 39.48
C HIS A 159 -32.22 -18.34 38.26
N PHE A 160 -32.68 -19.58 38.37
CA PHE A 160 -33.32 -20.29 37.25
C PHE A 160 -34.73 -19.82 36.97
N SER A 161 -35.44 -19.31 37.98
CA SER A 161 -36.79 -18.76 37.84
C SER A 161 -36.83 -17.39 37.14
N GLN A 162 -35.73 -16.61 37.24
CA GLN A 162 -35.66 -15.23 36.72
C GLN A 162 -34.85 -15.09 35.43
N SER A 163 -33.98 -16.04 35.11
CA SER A 163 -33.18 -15.97 33.88
C SER A 163 -33.95 -16.60 32.73
N GLN A 164 -34.19 -15.83 31.66
CA GLN A 164 -34.84 -16.29 30.41
C GLN A 164 -33.93 -17.27 29.64
N GLY A 165 -33.61 -18.44 30.22
CA GLY A 165 -32.76 -19.49 29.63
C GLY A 165 -31.24 -19.27 29.73
N LYS A 166 -30.76 -18.05 29.99
CA LYS A 166 -29.32 -17.72 30.02
C LYS A 166 -28.76 -17.65 31.45
N SER A 167 -28.66 -18.78 32.13
CA SER A 167 -28.29 -18.83 33.57
C SER A 167 -26.79 -19.01 33.85
N TYR A 168 -25.98 -19.30 32.82
CA TYR A 168 -24.57 -19.64 32.99
C TYR A 168 -23.65 -18.57 32.40
N LEU A 169 -22.42 -18.49 32.91
CA LEU A 169 -21.39 -17.65 32.30
C LEU A 169 -20.76 -18.38 31.10
N GLY A 170 -20.83 -17.78 29.93
CA GLY A 170 -20.09 -18.19 28.74
C GLY A 170 -18.65 -17.70 28.81
N THR A 171 -18.47 -16.37 28.80
CA THR A 171 -17.16 -15.69 28.89
C THR A 171 -17.18 -14.67 30.02
N LEU A 172 -16.09 -14.58 30.76
CA LEU A 172 -15.91 -13.71 31.92
C LEU A 172 -14.60 -12.94 31.81
N GLU A 173 -14.66 -11.61 31.81
CA GLU A 173 -13.47 -10.76 31.85
C GLU A 173 -13.19 -10.28 33.27
N VAL A 174 -11.98 -10.50 33.76
CA VAL A 174 -11.56 -10.19 35.13
C VAL A 174 -10.28 -9.38 35.14
N GLU A 175 -10.29 -8.24 35.82
CA GLU A 175 -9.08 -7.46 36.09
C GLU A 175 -8.36 -8.00 37.33
N VAL A 176 -7.04 -8.14 37.26
CA VAL A 176 -6.18 -8.75 38.27
C VAL A 176 -5.11 -7.77 38.72
N GLY A 177 -4.95 -7.62 40.02
CA GLY A 177 -3.85 -6.87 40.64
C GLY A 177 -3.38 -7.49 41.95
N PHE A 178 -2.24 -7.05 42.47
CA PHE A 178 -1.79 -7.45 43.80
C PHE A 178 -2.69 -6.85 44.90
N ALA A 179 -3.21 -7.67 45.82
CA ALA A 179 -4.03 -7.18 46.94
C ALA A 179 -3.19 -6.60 48.09
N ALA A 180 -1.92 -7.01 48.20
CA ALA A 180 -0.99 -6.61 49.25
C ALA A 180 0.26 -5.91 48.67
N ARG A 181 1.04 -5.21 49.51
CA ARG A 181 2.33 -4.59 49.12
C ARG A 181 3.39 -5.58 48.64
N LYS A 182 3.20 -6.88 48.90
CA LYS A 182 4.13 -7.94 48.49
C LYS A 182 3.92 -8.23 47.01
N THR A 183 4.78 -7.70 46.16
CA THR A 183 4.79 -7.93 44.71
C THR A 183 5.74 -9.07 44.36
N THR A 184 5.58 -9.64 43.16
CA THR A 184 6.50 -10.65 42.63
C THR A 184 6.68 -10.38 41.14
N ASP A 185 7.93 -10.47 40.66
CA ASP A 185 8.28 -10.17 39.26
C ASP A 185 8.12 -11.40 38.32
N THR A 186 7.79 -12.56 38.88
CA THR A 186 7.53 -13.78 38.10
C THR A 186 6.19 -13.65 37.36
N PRO A 187 6.15 -13.89 36.05
CA PRO A 187 4.92 -13.82 35.28
C PRO A 187 3.96 -14.94 35.69
N TYR A 188 2.67 -14.60 35.83
CA TYR A 188 1.60 -15.57 36.09
C TYR A 188 1.08 -16.12 34.76
N ASP A 189 1.00 -17.44 34.63
CA ASP A 189 0.39 -18.08 33.45
C ASP A 189 -1.14 -17.92 33.51
N GLN A 190 -1.73 -17.36 32.45
CA GLN A 190 -3.17 -17.13 32.36
C GLN A 190 -3.98 -18.42 32.47
N ASP A 191 -3.49 -19.54 31.95
CA ASP A 191 -4.18 -20.84 32.00
C ASP A 191 -4.11 -21.46 33.41
N GLU A 192 -2.97 -21.30 34.09
CA GLU A 192 -2.82 -21.70 35.49
C GLU A 192 -3.74 -20.87 36.39
N LEU A 193 -3.76 -19.55 36.19
CA LEU A 193 -4.62 -18.62 36.92
C LEU A 193 -6.11 -18.92 36.70
N ALA A 194 -6.52 -19.22 35.45
CA ALA A 194 -7.89 -19.62 35.13
C ALA A 194 -8.28 -20.91 35.84
N THR A 195 -7.36 -21.86 35.95
CA THR A 195 -7.58 -23.13 36.65
C THR A 195 -7.79 -22.90 38.14
N PHE A 196 -6.95 -22.07 38.78
CA PHE A 196 -7.11 -21.68 40.18
C PHE A 196 -8.40 -20.91 40.42
N PHE A 197 -8.74 -19.97 39.55
CA PHE A 197 -9.97 -19.18 39.64
C PHE A 197 -11.22 -20.07 39.58
N LYS A 198 -11.30 -20.96 38.58
CA LYS A 198 -12.42 -21.90 38.43
C LYS A 198 -12.55 -22.84 39.61
N LYS A 199 -11.43 -23.33 40.14
CA LYS A 199 -11.42 -24.24 41.30
C LYS A 199 -11.88 -23.54 42.58
N SER A 200 -11.55 -22.27 42.77
CA SER A 200 -11.90 -21.51 43.97
C SER A 200 -13.34 -20.99 43.97
N PHE A 201 -13.88 -20.64 42.80
CA PHE A 201 -15.19 -19.99 42.67
C PHE A 201 -16.23 -20.82 41.89
N GLU A 202 -16.03 -22.14 41.80
CA GLU A 202 -16.94 -23.05 41.09
C GLU A 202 -18.38 -22.94 41.62
N ASN A 203 -19.37 -22.90 40.72
CA ASN A 203 -20.80 -22.82 41.04
C ASN A 203 -21.21 -21.54 41.80
N GLN A 204 -20.41 -20.48 41.76
CA GLN A 204 -20.79 -19.18 42.32
C GLN A 204 -21.44 -18.28 41.28
N ILE A 205 -22.32 -17.38 41.76
CA ILE A 205 -22.89 -16.32 40.92
C ILE A 205 -21.92 -15.15 40.92
N LEU A 206 -21.50 -14.75 39.71
CA LEU A 206 -20.66 -13.58 39.51
C LEU A 206 -21.39 -12.52 38.67
N ALA A 207 -21.11 -11.25 38.99
CA ALA A 207 -21.69 -10.09 38.32
C ALA A 207 -20.61 -9.03 38.02
N PRO A 208 -20.78 -8.21 36.97
CA PRO A 208 -19.92 -7.06 36.70
C PRO A 208 -19.76 -6.13 37.90
N GLY A 209 -18.52 -5.66 38.11
CA GLY A 209 -18.12 -4.81 39.22
C GLY A 209 -17.78 -5.55 40.52
N GLN A 210 -18.08 -6.85 40.62
CA GLN A 210 -17.82 -7.63 41.83
C GLN A 210 -16.32 -7.78 42.09
N GLN A 211 -15.92 -7.55 43.35
CA GLN A 211 -14.54 -7.69 43.78
C GLN A 211 -14.33 -8.99 44.55
N LEU A 212 -13.26 -9.70 44.21
CA LEU A 212 -12.90 -11.01 44.77
C LEU A 212 -11.44 -11.01 45.21
N LEU A 213 -11.09 -11.94 46.08
CA LEU A 213 -9.71 -12.19 46.49
C LEU A 213 -9.37 -13.64 46.17
N LEU A 214 -8.28 -13.84 45.42
CA LEU A 214 -7.77 -15.16 45.08
C LEU A 214 -6.38 -15.33 45.67
N ASP A 215 -6.14 -16.42 46.38
CA ASP A 215 -4.80 -16.78 46.83
C ASP A 215 -4.13 -17.69 45.80
N VAL A 216 -3.02 -17.22 45.22
CA VAL A 216 -2.19 -18.02 44.31
C VAL A 216 -0.81 -18.18 44.94
N LYS A 217 -0.48 -19.39 45.40
CA LYS A 217 0.83 -19.72 46.00
C LYS A 217 1.21 -18.83 47.19
N ASN A 218 0.26 -18.54 48.10
CA ASN A 218 0.41 -17.65 49.28
C ASN A 218 0.59 -16.16 48.93
N ILE A 219 0.11 -15.73 47.76
CA ILE A 219 0.10 -14.33 47.33
C ILE A 219 -1.36 -13.96 47.04
N PRO A 220 -1.96 -13.06 47.84
CA PRO A 220 -3.33 -12.63 47.63
C PRO A 220 -3.40 -11.66 46.44
N LEU A 221 -4.18 -12.05 45.43
CA LEU A 221 -4.52 -11.25 44.26
C LEU A 221 -5.93 -10.68 44.44
N ARG A 222 -6.09 -9.41 44.08
CA ARG A 222 -7.38 -8.74 44.00
C ARG A 222 -7.90 -8.89 42.59
N LEU A 223 -9.13 -9.35 42.47
CA LEU A 223 -9.82 -9.56 41.22
C LEU A 223 -11.04 -8.66 41.15
N SER A 224 -11.32 -8.08 39.99
CA SER A 224 -12.52 -7.29 39.74
C SER A 224 -13.17 -7.78 38.45
N VAL A 225 -14.42 -8.22 38.51
CA VAL A 225 -15.16 -8.64 37.32
C VAL A 225 -15.49 -7.41 36.48
N ARG A 226 -15.07 -7.37 35.22
CA ARG A 226 -15.29 -6.22 34.32
C ARG A 226 -16.56 -6.42 33.49
N THR A 227 -16.65 -7.55 32.81
CA THR A 227 -17.77 -7.88 31.92
C THR A 227 -18.13 -9.35 32.03
N VAL A 228 -19.39 -9.66 31.71
CA VAL A 228 -19.89 -11.03 31.63
C VAL A 228 -20.61 -11.26 30.30
N GLN A 229 -20.50 -12.46 29.75
CA GLN A 229 -21.33 -12.98 28.67
C GLN A 229 -22.13 -14.17 29.20
N LEU A 230 -23.44 -14.16 29.00
CA LEU A 230 -24.33 -15.22 29.47
C LEU A 230 -24.54 -16.27 28.38
N ALA A 231 -24.57 -17.54 28.77
CA ALA A 231 -24.76 -18.70 27.91
C ALA A 231 -25.87 -19.62 28.45
N ASP A 232 -26.44 -20.42 27.55
CA ASP A 232 -27.37 -21.51 27.86
C ASP A 232 -26.62 -22.85 27.91
N LEU A 233 -27.12 -23.84 28.67
CA LEU A 233 -26.46 -25.12 28.90
C LEU A 233 -26.49 -26.03 27.64
N SER A 234 -27.26 -25.68 26.61
CA SER A 234 -27.33 -26.38 25.33
C SER A 234 -26.11 -26.11 24.43
N MET A 235 -24.89 -26.25 24.97
CA MET A 235 -23.59 -25.92 24.38
C MET A 235 -23.26 -26.67 23.05
N GLU A 236 -24.09 -26.52 22.02
CA GLU A 236 -23.90 -27.06 20.66
C GLU A 236 -23.68 -25.96 19.62
N LYS A 237 -23.75 -24.68 19.99
CA LYS A 237 -23.35 -23.57 19.14
C LYS A 237 -22.42 -22.63 19.89
N GLU A 238 -21.20 -22.47 19.37
CA GLU A 238 -20.30 -21.37 19.70
C GLU A 238 -20.95 -20.05 19.24
N GLU A 239 -21.91 -19.54 20.01
CA GLU A 239 -22.39 -18.14 19.88
C GLU A 239 -21.46 -17.23 20.68
N THR A 240 -20.19 -17.15 20.27
CA THR A 240 -19.16 -16.30 20.90
C THR A 240 -19.30 -14.81 20.52
N ASP A 241 -20.40 -14.44 19.84
CA ASP A 241 -20.58 -13.15 19.16
C ASP A 241 -21.55 -12.19 19.88
N MET A 242 -22.03 -12.53 21.09
CA MET A 242 -22.80 -11.58 21.89
C MET A 242 -21.87 -10.57 22.60
N PRO A 243 -22.19 -9.26 22.55
CA PRO A 243 -21.34 -8.24 23.14
C PRO A 243 -21.21 -8.43 24.66
N PRO A 244 -20.02 -8.19 25.25
CA PRO A 244 -19.80 -8.28 26.68
C PRO A 244 -20.68 -7.27 27.43
N ILE A 245 -21.35 -7.72 28.50
CA ILE A 245 -22.29 -6.91 29.28
C ILE A 245 -21.61 -6.43 30.56
N THR A 246 -21.72 -5.13 30.84
CA THR A 246 -21.19 -4.46 32.05
C THR A 246 -22.25 -4.16 33.11
N ASP A 247 -23.53 -4.40 32.83
CA ASP A 247 -24.63 -4.15 33.77
C ASP A 247 -24.51 -5.08 34.99
N PRO A 248 -24.48 -4.56 36.24
CA PRO A 248 -24.48 -5.37 37.47
C PRO A 248 -25.64 -6.36 37.60
N ARG A 249 -26.74 -6.16 36.86
CA ARG A 249 -27.87 -7.10 36.82
C ARG A 249 -27.61 -8.31 35.93
N ALA A 250 -26.68 -8.22 34.99
CA ALA A 250 -26.24 -9.35 34.19
C ALA A 250 -25.37 -10.24 35.08
N ARG A 251 -25.90 -11.38 35.48
CA ARG A 251 -25.27 -12.30 36.43
C ARG A 251 -25.50 -13.71 35.97
N GLY A 252 -24.49 -14.55 36.17
CA GLY A 252 -24.53 -15.95 35.75
C GLY A 252 -23.72 -16.83 36.69
N ILE A 253 -23.97 -18.13 36.63
CA ILE A 253 -23.24 -19.12 37.42
C ILE A 253 -21.94 -19.50 36.70
N LEU A 254 -20.83 -19.46 37.43
CA LEU A 254 -19.52 -19.92 36.93
C LEU A 254 -19.50 -21.44 36.80
N THR A 255 -19.17 -21.93 35.61
CA THR A 255 -19.00 -23.36 35.33
C THR A 255 -17.54 -23.69 35.00
N ARG A 256 -17.19 -24.98 34.96
CA ARG A 256 -15.87 -25.44 34.51
C ARG A 256 -15.57 -25.04 33.06
N HIS A 257 -16.61 -24.92 32.24
CA HIS A 257 -16.52 -24.61 30.82
C HIS A 257 -16.48 -23.11 30.52
N THR A 258 -16.85 -22.26 31.47
CA THR A 258 -16.79 -20.80 31.32
C THR A 258 -15.39 -20.35 30.91
N GLN A 259 -15.28 -19.55 29.85
CA GLN A 259 -14.03 -18.94 29.45
C GLN A 259 -13.74 -17.74 30.35
N VAL A 260 -12.53 -17.66 30.89
CA VAL A 260 -12.12 -16.55 31.79
C VAL A 260 -10.93 -15.86 31.18
N ASP A 261 -11.07 -14.58 30.88
CA ASP A 261 -10.05 -13.68 30.36
C ASP A 261 -9.56 -12.76 31.48
N PHE A 262 -8.24 -12.65 31.62
CA PHE A 262 -7.62 -11.85 32.67
C PHE A 262 -6.92 -10.65 32.07
N PHE A 263 -7.18 -9.48 32.65
CA PHE A 263 -6.54 -8.23 32.29
C PHE A 263 -5.76 -7.72 33.49
N LYS A 264 -4.59 -7.10 33.26
CA LYS A 264 -3.86 -6.46 34.36
C LYS A 264 -4.58 -5.19 34.80
N ASP A 265 -4.64 -4.95 36.11
CA ASP A 265 -5.02 -3.65 36.66
C ASP A 265 -3.96 -2.62 36.22
N ALA A 266 -4.39 -1.49 35.66
CA ALA A 266 -3.52 -0.42 35.18
C ALA A 266 -2.59 0.15 36.28
N ARG A 267 -2.94 -0.04 37.56
CA ARG A 267 -2.13 0.38 38.71
C ARG A 267 -1.16 -0.69 39.21
N SER A 268 -1.20 -1.90 38.66
CA SER A 268 -0.41 -3.04 39.13
C SER A 268 0.71 -3.40 38.15
N GLU A 269 1.92 -3.65 38.66
CA GLU A 269 3.07 -4.12 37.87
C GLU A 269 3.01 -5.64 37.56
N LEU A 270 1.83 -6.25 37.65
CA LEU A 270 1.65 -7.68 37.48
C LEU A 270 1.86 -8.07 36.00
N LYS A 271 2.77 -9.02 35.76
CA LYS A 271 3.03 -9.60 34.44
C LYS A 271 2.19 -10.86 34.25
N ILE A 272 1.32 -10.89 33.25
CA ILE A 272 0.53 -12.06 32.87
C ILE A 272 1.12 -12.62 31.57
N LYS A 273 1.40 -13.93 31.54
CA LYS A 273 1.81 -14.61 30.32
C LYS A 273 0.56 -15.01 29.53
N ALA A 274 0.51 -14.64 28.26
CA ALA A 274 -0.61 -14.94 27.37
C ALA A 274 -0.78 -16.46 27.15
N SER A 275 -2.03 -16.93 27.15
CA SER A 275 -2.39 -18.33 26.94
C SER A 275 -1.85 -18.90 25.61
N ALA A 276 -1.45 -20.17 25.63
CA ALA A 276 -0.95 -20.88 24.43
C ALA A 276 -2.05 -21.25 23.43
N LYS A 277 -3.32 -21.22 23.84
CA LYS A 277 -4.48 -21.65 23.04
C LYS A 277 -5.30 -20.50 22.48
N ARG A 278 -4.99 -19.25 22.83
CA ARG A 278 -5.80 -18.07 22.47
C ARG A 278 -5.09 -17.19 21.45
N ALA A 279 -5.88 -16.60 20.54
CA ALA A 279 -5.42 -15.47 19.73
C ALA A 279 -5.14 -14.29 20.67
N ALA A 280 -4.12 -13.49 20.37
CA ALA A 280 -3.85 -12.28 21.15
C ALA A 280 -5.11 -11.39 21.17
N ALA A 281 -5.49 -10.88 22.35
CA ALA A 281 -6.68 -10.03 22.54
C ALA A 281 -6.69 -8.79 21.62
N ASN A 282 -5.54 -8.45 21.04
CA ASN A 282 -5.37 -7.43 20.01
C ASN A 282 -5.11 -8.11 18.65
N SER A 283 -6.11 -8.73 18.01
CA SER A 283 -5.92 -9.23 16.65
C SER A 283 -5.63 -8.02 15.73
N ILE A 284 -4.42 -7.98 15.18
CA ILE A 284 -3.95 -6.88 14.32
C ILE A 284 -4.75 -6.83 13.00
N ILE A 285 -5.52 -7.89 12.69
CA ILE A 285 -6.31 -8.03 11.46
C ILE A 285 -7.79 -8.25 11.84
N GLN A 286 -8.69 -7.54 11.15
CA GLN A 286 -10.13 -7.77 11.24
C GLN A 286 -10.50 -9.09 10.53
N PRO A 287 -11.26 -10.00 11.15
CA PRO A 287 -11.77 -11.18 10.46
C PRO A 287 -12.80 -10.77 9.39
N GLY A 288 -12.68 -11.32 8.16
CA GLY A 288 -13.64 -11.08 7.06
C GLY A 288 -13.15 -10.24 5.87
N PHE A 289 -11.83 -10.09 5.69
CA PHE A 289 -11.23 -9.20 4.69
C PHE A 289 -11.35 -9.70 3.23
N LYS A 290 -11.84 -8.84 2.32
CA LYS A 290 -11.83 -9.05 0.86
C LYS A 290 -10.96 -8.00 0.16
N PHE A 291 -10.05 -8.47 -0.71
CA PHE A 291 -9.05 -7.65 -1.40
C PHE A 291 -9.65 -6.59 -2.34
N GLU A 292 -10.81 -6.89 -2.94
CA GLU A 292 -11.51 -6.04 -3.90
C GLU A 292 -12.06 -4.74 -3.27
N ASP A 293 -12.36 -4.75 -1.97
CA ASP A 293 -12.98 -3.61 -1.27
C ASP A 293 -11.99 -2.47 -1.00
N MET A 294 -10.67 -2.72 -1.12
CA MET A 294 -9.63 -1.72 -0.85
C MET A 294 -9.34 -0.80 -2.03
N GLY A 295 -9.93 -1.06 -3.20
CA GLY A 295 -9.68 -0.28 -4.41
C GLY A 295 -8.26 -0.43 -4.95
N ILE A 296 -7.59 -1.55 -4.66
CA ILE A 296 -6.32 -1.95 -5.29
C ILE A 296 -6.66 -3.03 -6.32
N GLY A 297 -6.24 -2.85 -7.57
CA GLY A 297 -6.42 -3.84 -8.64
C GLY A 297 -5.08 -4.26 -9.22
N GLY A 298 -4.96 -5.52 -9.61
CA GLY A 298 -3.85 -6.06 -10.39
C GLY A 298 -2.57 -6.35 -9.62
N LEU A 299 -2.60 -6.32 -8.27
CA LEU A 299 -1.42 -6.49 -7.41
C LEU A 299 -1.60 -7.58 -6.35
N ASP A 300 -2.50 -8.55 -6.60
CA ASP A 300 -2.88 -9.58 -5.63
C ASP A 300 -1.70 -10.50 -5.28
N ASN A 301 -0.83 -10.80 -6.25
CA ASN A 301 0.35 -11.64 -6.06
C ASN A 301 1.40 -10.94 -5.20
N GLU A 302 1.70 -9.68 -5.52
CA GLU A 302 2.62 -8.82 -4.80
C GLU A 302 2.14 -8.62 -3.36
N PHE A 303 0.85 -8.34 -3.18
CA PHE A 303 0.24 -8.16 -1.87
C PHE A 303 0.28 -9.45 -1.04
N SER A 304 -0.06 -10.59 -1.63
CA SER A 304 0.03 -11.91 -0.97
C SER A 304 1.46 -12.24 -0.55
N ALA A 305 2.45 -11.85 -1.36
CA ALA A 305 3.86 -12.01 -1.03
C ALA A 305 4.28 -11.12 0.15
N ILE A 306 3.82 -9.85 0.21
CA ILE A 306 4.01 -8.98 1.37
C ILE A 306 3.38 -9.62 2.60
N PHE A 307 2.13 -10.07 2.49
CA PHE A 307 1.38 -10.63 3.61
C PHE A 307 2.09 -11.83 4.23
N ARG A 308 2.53 -12.77 3.39
CA ARG A 308 3.28 -13.95 3.83
C ARG A 308 4.64 -13.60 4.43
N ARG A 309 5.37 -12.63 3.85
CA ARG A 309 6.74 -12.31 4.27
C ARG A 309 6.82 -11.36 5.47
N ALA A 310 5.96 -10.35 5.51
CA ALA A 310 6.02 -9.27 6.51
C ALA A 310 4.96 -9.43 7.62
N PHE A 311 3.75 -9.87 7.29
CA PHE A 311 2.64 -9.88 8.26
C PHE A 311 2.41 -11.23 8.93
N ALA A 312 2.79 -12.34 8.32
CA ALA A 312 2.58 -13.68 8.89
C ALA A 312 3.07 -13.80 10.34
N SER A 313 4.29 -13.33 10.63
CA SER A 313 4.86 -13.42 12.00
C SER A 313 4.05 -12.65 13.05
N ARG A 314 3.24 -11.67 12.65
CA ARG A 314 2.42 -10.85 13.56
C ARG A 314 0.98 -11.34 13.70
N ILE A 315 0.56 -12.25 12.81
CA ILE A 315 -0.76 -12.87 12.83
C ILE A 315 -0.74 -14.12 13.69
N PHE A 316 0.37 -14.88 13.65
CA PHE A 316 0.51 -16.06 14.47
C PHE A 316 0.63 -15.70 15.95
N PRO A 317 0.10 -16.53 16.88
CA PRO A 317 0.21 -16.30 18.31
C PRO A 317 1.67 -16.13 18.74
N PRO A 318 1.98 -15.18 19.64
CA PRO A 318 3.37 -14.86 20.04
C PRO A 318 4.12 -16.10 20.57
N ASN A 319 3.42 -16.99 21.27
CA ASN A 319 3.96 -18.26 21.74
C ASN A 319 4.55 -19.16 20.63
N VAL A 320 3.97 -19.15 19.42
CA VAL A 320 4.50 -19.93 18.28
C VAL A 320 5.73 -19.24 17.70
N VAL A 321 5.70 -17.91 17.61
CA VAL A 321 6.80 -17.08 17.10
C VAL A 321 8.03 -17.20 18.01
N GLU A 322 7.84 -17.13 19.32
CA GLU A 322 8.90 -17.32 20.33
C GLU A 322 9.53 -18.70 20.23
N ARG A 323 8.73 -19.77 20.05
CA ARG A 323 9.24 -21.14 19.85
C ARG A 323 10.07 -21.28 18.57
N LEU A 324 9.74 -20.53 17.53
CA LEU A 324 10.50 -20.48 16.28
C LEU A 324 11.76 -19.62 16.41
N GLY A 325 11.87 -18.77 17.44
CA GLY A 325 13.00 -17.88 17.65
C GLY A 325 13.15 -16.82 16.56
N ILE A 326 12.07 -16.49 15.85
CA ILE A 326 12.10 -15.53 14.73
C ILE A 326 11.74 -14.13 15.21
N ASN A 327 12.47 -13.13 14.71
CA ASN A 327 12.14 -11.73 14.94
C ASN A 327 11.08 -11.25 13.95
N HIS A 328 10.24 -10.31 14.36
CA HIS A 328 9.31 -9.66 13.43
C HIS A 328 10.05 -8.80 12.42
N VAL A 329 9.53 -8.77 11.18
CA VAL A 329 10.05 -7.89 10.12
C VAL A 329 9.84 -6.43 10.54
N ARG A 330 10.90 -5.62 10.46
CA ARG A 330 10.87 -4.19 10.84
C ARG A 330 10.61 -3.26 9.67
N GLY A 331 11.00 -3.67 8.47
CA GLY A 331 11.00 -2.79 7.30
C GLY A 331 10.56 -3.46 6.01
N LEU A 332 9.72 -2.76 5.26
CA LEU A 332 9.25 -3.09 3.93
C LEU A 332 9.66 -1.97 2.97
N LEU A 333 10.31 -2.29 1.86
CA LEU A 333 10.61 -1.35 0.78
C LEU A 333 9.76 -1.68 -0.46
N LEU A 334 8.92 -0.73 -0.86
CA LEU A 334 8.16 -0.78 -2.11
C LEU A 334 8.88 0.05 -3.16
N TYR A 335 9.31 -0.57 -4.26
CA TYR A 335 9.98 0.14 -5.36
C TYR A 335 9.35 -0.20 -6.71
N GLY A 336 9.52 0.66 -7.70
CA GLY A 336 8.98 0.43 -9.04
C GLY A 336 8.79 1.71 -9.84
N PRO A 337 8.40 1.64 -11.12
CA PRO A 337 8.16 2.83 -11.94
C PRO A 337 7.11 3.77 -11.32
N PRO A 338 7.16 5.09 -11.61
CA PRO A 338 6.17 6.04 -11.11
C PRO A 338 4.77 5.69 -11.62
N GLY A 339 3.74 6.08 -10.86
CA GLY A 339 2.34 5.88 -11.27
C GLY A 339 1.76 4.48 -11.04
N THR A 340 2.51 3.51 -10.51
CA THR A 340 2.02 2.14 -10.22
C THR A 340 1.23 1.98 -8.92
N GLY A 341 0.97 3.07 -8.18
CA GLY A 341 0.14 3.03 -6.98
C GLY A 341 0.85 2.61 -5.69
N LYS A 342 2.18 2.73 -5.62
CA LYS A 342 2.99 2.44 -4.40
C LYS A 342 2.46 3.16 -3.15
N THR A 343 2.18 4.47 -3.25
CA THR A 343 1.61 5.28 -2.17
C THR A 343 0.21 4.82 -1.75
N LEU A 344 -0.61 4.38 -2.71
CA LEU A 344 -1.94 3.82 -2.39
C LEU A 344 -1.80 2.48 -1.66
N MET A 345 -0.94 1.58 -2.15
CA MET A 345 -0.64 0.29 -1.51
C MET A 345 -0.21 0.48 -0.05
N ALA A 346 0.77 1.35 0.22
CA ALA A 346 1.26 1.58 1.58
C ALA A 346 0.17 2.14 2.52
N ARG A 347 -0.63 3.11 2.04
CA ARG A 347 -1.74 3.68 2.82
C ARG A 347 -2.81 2.64 3.13
N GLN A 348 -3.12 1.77 2.18
CA GLN A 348 -4.09 0.70 2.37
C GLN A 348 -3.58 -0.38 3.33
N ILE A 349 -2.31 -0.80 3.19
CA ILE A 349 -1.65 -1.69 4.17
C ILE A 349 -1.76 -1.10 5.58
N GLY A 350 -1.48 0.20 5.74
CA GLY A 350 -1.59 0.90 7.02
C GLY A 350 -3.02 0.97 7.58
N LYS A 351 -4.05 1.00 6.73
CA LYS A 351 -5.47 0.95 7.15
C LYS A 351 -5.96 -0.46 7.46
N MET A 352 -5.47 -1.45 6.72
CA MET A 352 -5.88 -2.85 6.86
C MET A 352 -5.41 -3.45 8.18
N LEU A 353 -4.14 -3.20 8.50
CA LEU A 353 -3.62 -3.53 9.80
C LEU A 353 -4.34 -2.58 10.75
N ASN A 354 -5.15 -3.10 11.67
CA ASN A 354 -5.87 -2.37 12.72
C ASN A 354 -4.88 -1.78 13.76
N ALA A 355 -3.74 -1.32 13.26
CA ALA A 355 -2.75 -0.52 13.92
C ALA A 355 -3.29 0.89 14.09
N ARG A 356 -2.61 1.65 14.94
CA ARG A 356 -2.89 3.08 15.11
C ARG A 356 -2.72 3.82 13.79
N GLU A 357 -3.25 5.04 13.73
CA GLU A 357 -3.14 5.90 12.54
C GLU A 357 -1.69 5.92 12.00
N PRO A 358 -1.47 5.51 10.74
CA PRO A 358 -0.14 5.42 10.19
C PRO A 358 0.47 6.82 10.04
N LYS A 359 1.69 6.99 10.53
CA LYS A 359 2.45 8.23 10.34
C LYS A 359 3.00 8.26 8.92
N VAL A 360 2.39 9.06 8.04
CA VAL A 360 2.86 9.25 6.66
C VAL A 360 3.71 10.50 6.58
N ILE A 361 4.94 10.37 6.10
CA ILE A 361 5.90 11.46 5.95
C ILE A 361 6.46 11.41 4.54
N ASN A 362 6.58 12.56 3.89
CA ASN A 362 7.29 12.64 2.63
C ASN A 362 8.79 12.85 2.86
N GLY A 363 9.65 12.19 2.09
CA GLY A 363 11.10 12.26 2.23
C GLY A 363 11.63 13.70 2.37
N PRO A 364 11.32 14.62 1.43
CA PRO A 364 11.75 16.01 1.52
C PRO A 364 11.31 16.75 2.80
N GLU A 365 10.19 16.39 3.42
CA GLU A 365 9.69 17.04 4.65
C GLU A 365 10.57 16.75 5.86
N VAL A 366 11.38 15.69 5.80
CA VAL A 366 12.34 15.34 6.86
C VAL A 366 13.54 16.29 6.87
N LEU A 367 13.87 16.86 5.72
CA LEU A 367 15.08 17.66 5.52
C LEU A 367 14.86 19.12 5.91
N ASN A 368 15.58 19.57 6.95
CA ASN A 368 15.63 20.97 7.36
C ASN A 368 16.99 21.62 7.05
N LYS A 369 16.98 22.93 6.82
CA LYS A 369 18.19 23.74 6.56
C LYS A 369 19.09 23.87 7.79
N TYR A 370 18.54 23.69 8.99
CA TYR A 370 19.26 23.78 10.25
C TYR A 370 19.91 22.43 10.58
N VAL A 371 21.23 22.43 10.79
CA VAL A 371 21.99 21.23 11.17
C VAL A 371 21.43 20.63 12.47
N GLY A 372 21.21 19.32 12.50
CA GLY A 372 20.64 18.60 13.64
C GLY A 372 19.10 18.58 13.72
N ALA A 373 18.40 19.54 13.09
CA ALA A 373 16.93 19.58 13.12
C ALA A 373 16.30 18.39 12.36
N SER A 374 16.92 17.95 11.26
CA SER A 374 16.48 16.76 10.51
C SER A 374 16.61 15.47 11.34
N GLU A 375 17.66 15.36 12.16
CA GLU A 375 17.86 14.21 13.06
C GLU A 375 16.87 14.21 14.22
N GLU A 376 16.59 15.38 14.79
CA GLU A 376 15.60 15.54 15.86
C GLU A 376 14.20 15.16 15.37
N ASN A 377 13.83 15.54 14.15
CA ASN A 377 12.57 15.16 13.53
C ASN A 377 12.42 13.64 13.44
N ILE A 378 13.46 12.92 13.02
CA ILE A 378 13.45 11.45 12.98
C ILE A 378 13.31 10.89 14.39
N ARG A 379 14.04 11.41 15.39
CA ARG A 379 13.90 10.95 16.79
C ARG A 379 12.47 11.14 17.31
N LYS A 380 11.84 12.28 17.04
CA LYS A 380 10.44 12.56 17.43
C LYS A 380 9.46 11.57 16.80
N MET A 381 9.69 11.13 15.57
CA MET A 381 8.82 10.17 14.88
C MET A 381 8.78 8.81 15.59
N PHE A 382 9.94 8.33 16.06
CA PHE A 382 10.07 7.04 16.76
C PHE A 382 9.80 7.13 18.28
N ALA A 383 9.85 8.33 18.88
CA ALA A 383 9.71 8.52 20.32
C ALA A 383 8.42 7.94 20.92
N ASP A 384 7.29 8.06 20.22
CA ASP A 384 6.01 7.51 20.70
C ASP A 384 6.02 5.98 20.73
N ALA A 385 6.66 5.35 19.74
CA ALA A 385 6.79 3.89 19.67
C ALA A 385 7.77 3.38 20.74
N GLU A 386 8.88 4.10 20.97
CA GLU A 386 9.86 3.82 22.03
C GLU A 386 9.25 3.89 23.42
N LYS A 387 8.51 4.98 23.70
CA LYS A 387 7.84 5.18 24.98
C LYS A 387 6.87 4.05 25.28
N GLU A 388 6.06 3.68 24.29
CA GLU A 388 5.09 2.61 24.49
C GLU A 388 5.73 1.23 24.61
N GLN A 389 6.77 0.94 23.83
CA GLN A 389 7.53 -0.32 23.99
C GLN A 389 8.10 -0.42 25.40
N LYS A 390 8.58 0.68 25.98
CA LYS A 390 9.12 0.72 27.34
C LYS A 390 8.05 0.54 28.42
N GLU A 391 6.84 1.07 28.20
CA GLU A 391 5.73 0.98 29.15
C GLU A 391 5.00 -0.37 29.11
N LYS A 392 4.87 -0.98 27.92
CA LYS A 392 4.02 -2.17 27.68
C LYS A 392 4.77 -3.41 27.24
N GLY A 393 6.06 -3.32 26.91
CA GLY A 393 6.85 -4.45 26.44
C GLY A 393 6.23 -5.09 25.19
N ASP A 394 6.07 -6.41 25.21
CA ASP A 394 5.55 -7.21 24.09
C ASP A 394 4.03 -7.03 23.85
N GLU A 395 3.32 -6.38 24.77
CA GLU A 395 1.90 -6.01 24.59
C GLU A 395 1.71 -4.67 23.87
N SER A 396 2.80 -4.04 23.42
CA SER A 396 2.74 -2.76 22.72
C SER A 396 2.03 -2.91 21.37
N GLY A 397 1.24 -1.89 21.02
CA GLY A 397 0.60 -1.83 19.71
C GLY A 397 1.62 -1.62 18.59
N LEU A 398 1.29 -2.09 17.39
CA LEU A 398 2.10 -1.84 16.21
C LEU A 398 2.01 -0.36 15.79
N HIS A 399 3.18 0.30 15.69
CA HIS A 399 3.34 1.61 15.07
C HIS A 399 3.81 1.47 13.62
N ILE A 400 3.04 2.03 12.68
CA ILE A 400 3.38 2.03 11.26
C ILE A 400 3.88 3.42 10.86
N ILE A 401 5.08 3.47 10.28
CA ILE A 401 5.70 4.69 9.75
C ILE A 401 5.90 4.50 8.25
N ILE A 402 5.29 5.37 7.45
CA ILE A 402 5.34 5.33 5.99
C ILE A 402 6.20 6.49 5.51
N PHE A 403 7.29 6.19 4.80
CA PHE A 403 8.13 7.17 4.12
C PHE A 403 7.87 7.11 2.62
N ASP A 404 7.32 8.19 2.06
CA ASP A 404 7.29 8.39 0.61
C ASP A 404 8.61 9.02 0.13
N GLU A 405 9.00 8.73 -1.11
CA GLU A 405 10.24 9.24 -1.72
C GLU A 405 11.48 9.05 -0.83
N LEU A 406 11.67 7.83 -0.30
CA LEU A 406 12.78 7.52 0.61
C LEU A 406 14.16 7.82 0.01
N ASP A 407 14.29 7.75 -1.32
CA ASP A 407 15.49 8.10 -2.09
C ASP A 407 15.85 9.59 -2.05
N ALA A 408 14.92 10.48 -1.67
CA ALA A 408 15.25 11.89 -1.45
C ALA A 408 16.14 12.08 -0.21
N VAL A 409 15.93 11.25 0.82
CA VAL A 409 16.55 11.35 2.14
C VAL A 409 17.71 10.37 2.30
N CYS A 410 17.54 9.16 1.78
CA CYS A 410 18.44 8.03 2.03
C CYS A 410 19.34 7.71 0.84
N LYS A 411 20.02 8.73 0.30
CA LYS A 411 20.94 8.56 -0.83
C LYS A 411 22.20 7.78 -0.43
N GLN A 412 22.85 7.13 -1.39
CA GLN A 412 24.18 6.56 -1.18
C GLN A 412 25.16 7.60 -0.62
N ARG A 413 25.77 7.27 0.52
CA ARG A 413 26.79 8.09 1.18
C ARG A 413 27.95 8.39 0.23
N GLY A 414 28.45 9.61 0.28
CA GLY A 414 29.60 10.03 -0.53
C GLY A 414 29.31 10.27 -2.02
N SER A 415 28.07 10.08 -2.49
CA SER A 415 27.67 10.41 -3.88
C SER A 415 27.46 11.92 -4.13
N GLY A 416 27.41 12.73 -3.07
CA GLY A 416 27.28 14.18 -3.16
C GLY A 416 28.61 14.84 -3.52
N GLY A 417 28.76 15.24 -4.79
CA GLY A 417 29.87 16.10 -5.20
C GLY A 417 29.87 17.41 -4.41
N GLY A 418 30.88 17.59 -3.55
CA GLY A 418 31.44 18.88 -3.11
C GLY A 418 30.57 19.95 -2.44
N GLY A 419 29.25 19.80 -2.31
CA GLY A 419 28.37 20.92 -1.90
C GLY A 419 27.14 20.61 -1.03
N GLY A 420 26.85 19.34 -0.73
CA GLY A 420 25.79 18.97 0.21
C GLY A 420 26.33 18.95 1.64
N THR A 421 25.66 19.61 2.58
CA THR A 421 26.07 19.81 3.99
C THR A 421 26.19 18.54 4.87
N GLY A 422 26.34 17.34 4.29
CA GLY A 422 26.40 16.07 5.04
C GLY A 422 25.11 15.71 5.79
N VAL A 423 24.07 16.55 5.70
CA VAL A 423 22.79 16.37 6.41
C VAL A 423 22.07 15.10 5.97
N GLY A 424 22.20 14.70 4.69
CA GLY A 424 21.66 13.43 4.20
C GLY A 424 22.30 12.22 4.89
N ASP A 425 23.63 12.21 4.98
CA ASP A 425 24.38 11.11 5.61
C ASP A 425 24.07 10.99 7.10
N SER A 426 23.93 12.12 7.80
CA SER A 426 23.62 12.14 9.23
C SER A 426 22.20 11.64 9.52
N VAL A 427 21.24 11.98 8.65
CA VAL A 427 19.87 11.45 8.67
C VAL A 427 19.84 9.94 8.45
N VAL A 428 20.58 9.42 7.45
CA VAL A 428 20.66 7.96 7.21
C VAL A 428 21.23 7.25 8.45
N ASN A 429 22.30 7.78 9.05
CA ASN A 429 22.86 7.23 10.29
C ASN A 429 21.85 7.21 11.43
N GLN A 430 21.06 8.28 11.58
CA GLN A 430 20.04 8.35 12.62
C GLN A 430 18.92 7.33 12.40
N LEU A 431 18.46 7.13 11.16
CA LEU A 431 17.48 6.10 10.82
C LEU A 431 18.02 4.69 11.08
N LEU A 432 19.27 4.42 10.67
CA LEU A 432 19.94 3.15 10.96
C LEU A 432 20.03 2.87 12.46
N SER A 433 20.42 3.87 13.26
CA SER A 433 20.49 3.73 14.71
C SER A 433 19.13 3.46 15.36
N LYS A 434 18.01 3.87 14.74
CA LYS A 434 16.66 3.59 15.24
C LYS A 434 16.15 2.21 14.84
N LEU A 435 16.63 1.65 13.73
CA LEU A 435 16.27 0.30 13.28
C LEU A 435 17.14 -0.81 13.91
N ASP A 436 18.44 -0.54 14.10
CA ASP A 436 19.45 -1.51 14.55
C ASP A 436 20.01 -1.23 15.95
N GLY A 437 19.57 -0.15 16.60
CA GLY A 437 20.13 0.29 17.88
C GLY A 437 20.05 -0.77 18.99
N VAL A 438 20.77 -0.50 20.08
CA VAL A 438 20.84 -1.37 21.27
C VAL A 438 19.45 -1.60 21.87
N GLU A 439 18.56 -0.60 21.80
CA GLU A 439 17.15 -0.72 22.13
C GLU A 439 16.36 -1.07 20.87
N GLN A 440 16.29 -2.36 20.56
CA GLN A 440 15.57 -2.87 19.41
C GLN A 440 14.04 -2.78 19.61
N LEU A 441 13.38 -2.01 18.75
CA LEU A 441 11.93 -1.87 18.74
C LEU A 441 11.29 -2.99 17.92
N ASN A 442 10.57 -3.89 18.57
CA ASN A 442 9.84 -4.97 17.90
C ASN A 442 8.43 -4.55 17.47
N ASN A 443 7.96 -3.40 17.94
CA ASN A 443 6.62 -2.86 17.73
C ASN A 443 6.52 -1.81 16.61
N ILE A 444 7.53 -1.71 15.74
CA ILE A 444 7.56 -0.78 14.62
C ILE A 444 7.48 -1.51 13.28
N LEU A 445 6.86 -0.86 12.30
CA LEU A 445 6.94 -1.24 10.90
C LEU A 445 7.21 0.00 10.06
N LEU A 446 8.38 0.01 9.44
CA LEU A 446 8.80 1.03 8.49
C LEU A 446 8.40 0.59 7.08
N ILE A 447 7.59 1.38 6.38
CA ILE A 447 7.27 1.16 4.96
C ILE A 447 7.92 2.28 4.16
N GLY A 448 9.01 1.97 3.46
CA GLY A 448 9.67 2.89 2.55
C GLY A 448 9.13 2.73 1.13
N MET A 449 8.94 3.84 0.42
CA MET A 449 8.55 3.85 -0.98
C MET A 449 9.58 4.62 -1.80
N THR A 450 9.95 4.09 -2.96
CA THR A 450 10.88 4.76 -3.87
C THR A 450 10.59 4.45 -5.33
N ASN A 451 10.99 5.35 -6.22
CA ASN A 451 11.03 5.05 -7.66
C ASN A 451 12.37 4.41 -8.07
N ARG A 452 13.42 4.59 -7.25
CA ARG A 452 14.81 4.28 -7.58
C ARG A 452 15.50 3.56 -6.42
N MET A 453 15.41 2.24 -6.41
CA MET A 453 16.11 1.40 -5.43
C MET A 453 17.64 1.57 -5.49
N ASP A 454 18.19 1.86 -6.67
CA ASP A 454 19.63 2.06 -6.90
C ASP A 454 20.21 3.27 -6.17
N MET A 455 19.38 4.28 -5.89
CA MET A 455 19.81 5.49 -5.19
C MET A 455 19.86 5.31 -3.68
N ILE A 456 19.23 4.26 -3.13
CA ILE A 456 19.14 4.02 -1.70
C ILE A 456 20.46 3.47 -1.16
N ASP A 457 20.83 3.91 0.04
CA ASP A 457 21.97 3.37 0.79
C ASP A 457 21.84 1.86 1.05
N GLU A 458 22.82 1.08 0.61
CA GLU A 458 22.84 -0.38 0.75
C GLU A 458 22.80 -0.85 2.21
N ALA A 459 23.22 -0.02 3.17
CA ALA A 459 23.15 -0.37 4.57
C ALA A 459 21.68 -0.47 5.02
N LEU A 460 20.76 0.34 4.50
CA LEU A 460 19.33 0.22 4.83
C LEU A 460 18.68 -1.04 4.27
N LEU A 461 19.18 -1.55 3.14
CA LEU A 461 18.66 -2.73 2.43
C LEU A 461 19.09 -4.07 3.06
N ARG A 462 19.88 -4.03 4.14
CA ARG A 462 20.33 -5.26 4.81
C ARG A 462 19.19 -5.94 5.61
N PRO A 463 19.18 -7.28 5.68
CA PRO A 463 18.25 -8.01 6.54
C PRO A 463 18.30 -7.51 7.99
N GLY A 464 17.15 -7.42 8.65
CA GLY A 464 16.98 -6.78 9.97
C GLY A 464 16.54 -5.31 9.92
N ARG A 465 16.73 -4.62 8.78
CA ARG A 465 16.28 -3.23 8.54
C ARG A 465 15.11 -3.23 7.55
N LEU A 466 15.33 -2.78 6.31
CA LEU A 466 14.40 -2.95 5.20
C LEU A 466 14.63 -4.33 4.56
N GLU A 467 14.16 -5.38 5.22
CA GLU A 467 14.43 -6.75 4.78
C GLU A 467 13.59 -7.15 3.56
N VAL A 468 12.31 -6.79 3.55
CA VAL A 468 11.40 -7.18 2.48
C VAL A 468 11.41 -6.13 1.39
N HIS A 469 11.90 -6.51 0.22
CA HIS A 469 11.94 -5.66 -0.97
C HIS A 469 10.89 -6.17 -1.95
N LEU A 470 10.00 -5.28 -2.39
CA LEU A 470 8.95 -5.62 -3.33
C LEU A 470 8.96 -4.66 -4.51
N GLU A 471 9.12 -5.23 -5.71
CA GLU A 471 8.95 -4.52 -6.95
C GLU A 471 7.47 -4.47 -7.35
N ILE A 472 6.93 -3.27 -7.43
CA ILE A 472 5.58 -3.02 -7.97
C ILE A 472 5.74 -2.68 -9.45
N SER A 473 5.49 -3.69 -10.30
CA SER A 473 5.54 -3.58 -11.76
C SER A 473 4.32 -2.85 -12.33
N LEU A 474 4.33 -2.59 -13.64
CA LEU A 474 3.15 -2.15 -14.37
C LEU A 474 2.06 -3.24 -14.34
N PRO A 475 0.77 -2.86 -14.32
CA PRO A 475 -0.33 -3.82 -14.28
C PRO A 475 -0.47 -4.62 -15.58
N ASP A 476 -0.70 -5.93 -15.44
CA ASP A 476 -1.09 -6.83 -16.53
C ASP A 476 -2.47 -6.48 -17.09
N GLU A 477 -2.87 -7.08 -18.22
CA GLU A 477 -4.18 -6.81 -18.86
C GLU A 477 -5.36 -7.03 -17.92
N SER A 478 -5.36 -8.14 -17.16
CA SER A 478 -6.37 -8.39 -16.12
C SER A 478 -6.31 -7.35 -15.00
N GLY A 479 -5.11 -6.94 -14.58
CA GLY A 479 -4.90 -5.89 -13.59
C GLY A 479 -5.43 -4.54 -14.04
N ARG A 480 -5.22 -4.16 -15.31
CA ARG A 480 -5.76 -2.93 -15.91
C ARG A 480 -7.29 -2.96 -15.94
N ALA A 481 -7.89 -4.10 -16.31
CA ALA A 481 -9.34 -4.27 -16.26
C ALA A 481 -9.88 -4.11 -14.85
N GLN A 482 -9.22 -4.68 -13.83
CA GLN A 482 -9.58 -4.50 -12.43
C GLN A 482 -9.48 -3.03 -11.98
N ILE A 483 -8.38 -2.33 -12.32
CA ILE A 483 -8.19 -0.90 -11.99
C ILE A 483 -9.27 -0.03 -12.65
N LEU A 484 -9.53 -0.23 -13.94
CA LEU A 484 -10.59 0.48 -14.66
C LEU A 484 -11.97 0.18 -14.06
N LYS A 485 -12.24 -1.07 -13.67
CA LYS A 485 -13.47 -1.46 -12.98
C LYS A 485 -13.61 -0.74 -11.64
N ILE A 486 -12.54 -0.62 -10.86
CA ILE A 486 -12.55 0.12 -9.58
C ILE A 486 -12.91 1.60 -9.79
N HIS A 487 -12.26 2.26 -10.75
CA HIS A 487 -12.52 3.68 -11.04
C HIS A 487 -13.92 3.92 -11.64
N THR A 488 -14.42 2.99 -12.44
CA THR A 488 -15.76 3.07 -13.06
C THR A 488 -16.90 2.59 -12.16
N THR A 489 -16.62 1.87 -11.07
CA THR A 489 -17.65 1.32 -10.17
C THR A 489 -18.59 2.39 -9.61
N LYS A 490 -18.06 3.56 -9.24
CA LYS A 490 -18.90 4.68 -8.76
C LYS A 490 -19.79 5.25 -9.86
N MET A 491 -19.25 5.40 -11.08
CA MET A 491 -20.02 5.87 -12.24
C MET A 491 -21.12 4.89 -12.61
N ARG A 492 -20.82 3.58 -12.55
CA ARG A 492 -21.78 2.51 -12.82
C ARG A 492 -22.87 2.43 -11.76
N LYS A 493 -22.54 2.54 -10.48
CA LYS A 493 -23.52 2.57 -9.37
C LYS A 493 -24.48 3.76 -9.48
N ASN A 494 -24.01 4.88 -10.02
CA ASN A 494 -24.80 6.10 -10.21
C ASN A 494 -25.51 6.16 -11.57
N ASN A 495 -25.43 5.12 -12.42
CA ASN A 495 -25.99 5.09 -13.78
C ASN A 495 -25.50 6.21 -14.72
N VAL A 496 -24.25 6.67 -14.51
CA VAL A 496 -23.59 7.73 -15.31
C VAL A 496 -22.66 7.14 -16.38
N LEU A 497 -22.43 5.82 -16.36
CA LEU A 497 -21.69 5.09 -17.38
C LEU A 497 -22.67 4.42 -18.34
N GLU A 498 -22.50 4.63 -19.64
CA GLU A 498 -23.33 4.01 -20.66
C GLU A 498 -22.98 2.52 -20.87
N SER A 499 -23.92 1.73 -21.38
CA SER A 499 -23.76 0.28 -21.54
C SER A 499 -22.83 -0.12 -22.68
N ASP A 500 -22.44 0.83 -23.54
CA ASP A 500 -21.51 0.65 -24.65
C ASP A 500 -20.04 0.57 -24.20
N VAL A 501 -19.73 0.96 -22.96
CA VAL A 501 -18.37 0.95 -22.41
C VAL A 501 -18.00 -0.44 -21.92
N ASP A 502 -17.18 -1.15 -22.70
CA ASP A 502 -16.54 -2.39 -22.28
C ASP A 502 -15.16 -2.13 -21.65
N VAL A 503 -15.03 -2.50 -20.38
CA VAL A 503 -13.78 -2.35 -19.62
C VAL A 503 -12.69 -3.30 -20.11
N GLU A 504 -13.06 -4.49 -20.61
CA GLU A 504 -12.09 -5.46 -21.13
C GLU A 504 -11.49 -4.99 -22.46
N GLU A 505 -12.30 -4.38 -23.32
CA GLU A 505 -11.82 -3.70 -24.53
C GLU A 505 -10.83 -2.58 -24.20
N LEU A 506 -11.17 -1.71 -23.25
CA LEU A 506 -10.28 -0.61 -22.82
C LEU A 506 -8.97 -1.13 -22.24
N ALA A 507 -8.99 -2.25 -21.50
CA ALA A 507 -7.77 -2.86 -20.96
C ALA A 507 -6.82 -3.38 -22.05
N LYS A 508 -7.34 -3.84 -23.19
CA LYS A 508 -6.56 -4.27 -24.37
C LYS A 508 -5.93 -3.09 -25.12
N LEU A 509 -6.64 -1.97 -25.20
CA LEU A 509 -6.17 -0.75 -25.86
C LEU A 509 -5.13 0.01 -25.01
N THR A 510 -5.23 -0.05 -23.68
CA THR A 510 -4.36 0.68 -22.74
C THR A 510 -3.06 -0.05 -22.39
N LYS A 511 -2.33 -0.54 -23.40
CA LYS A 511 -1.06 -1.27 -23.16
C LYS A 511 -0.04 -0.38 -22.45
N ASN A 512 0.61 -0.92 -21.40
CA ASN A 512 1.60 -0.25 -20.55
C ASN A 512 1.10 0.94 -19.72
N PHE A 513 -0.21 1.18 -19.67
CA PHE A 513 -0.74 2.22 -18.79
C PHE A 513 -0.51 1.81 -17.33
N SER A 514 0.06 2.73 -16.57
CA SER A 514 0.15 2.68 -15.12
C SER A 514 -1.20 2.97 -14.47
N GLY A 515 -1.37 2.64 -13.19
CA GLY A 515 -2.61 2.91 -12.47
C GLY A 515 -2.98 4.40 -12.45
N ALA A 516 -1.98 5.29 -12.39
CA ALA A 516 -2.19 6.73 -12.47
C ALA A 516 -2.68 7.18 -13.86
N GLU A 517 -2.14 6.60 -14.94
CA GLU A 517 -2.56 6.90 -16.31
C GLU A 517 -3.95 6.36 -16.62
N LEU A 518 -4.31 5.16 -16.13
CA LEU A 518 -5.67 4.63 -16.24
C LEU A 518 -6.69 5.54 -15.53
N ASN A 519 -6.34 6.07 -14.35
CA ASN A 519 -7.15 7.07 -13.68
C ASN A 519 -7.20 8.38 -14.49
N GLY A 520 -6.08 8.78 -15.09
CA GLY A 520 -6.01 9.91 -16.03
C GLY A 520 -6.95 9.75 -17.22
N LEU A 521 -6.99 8.56 -17.83
CA LEU A 521 -7.88 8.22 -18.94
C LEU A 521 -9.36 8.36 -18.54
N VAL A 522 -9.75 7.81 -17.39
CA VAL A 522 -11.13 7.93 -16.88
C VAL A 522 -11.49 9.40 -16.64
N LYS A 523 -10.58 10.19 -16.08
CA LYS A 523 -10.79 11.64 -15.87
C LYS A 523 -10.89 12.41 -17.19
N ALA A 524 -10.05 12.10 -18.16
CA ALA A 524 -10.07 12.72 -19.48
C ALA A 524 -11.38 12.39 -20.21
N ALA A 525 -11.80 11.12 -20.21
CA ALA A 525 -13.11 10.72 -20.77
C ALA A 525 -14.27 11.47 -20.10
N THR A 526 -14.22 11.64 -18.76
CA THR A 526 -15.23 12.44 -18.05
C THR A 526 -15.17 13.92 -18.45
N SER A 527 -13.97 14.47 -18.70
CA SER A 527 -13.78 15.83 -19.20
C SER A 527 -14.37 16.04 -20.59
N TYR A 528 -14.21 15.08 -21.51
CA TYR A 528 -14.85 15.11 -22.82
C TYR A 528 -16.38 15.03 -22.70
N ALA A 529 -16.90 14.19 -21.80
CA ALA A 529 -18.32 14.15 -21.50
C ALA A 529 -18.82 15.51 -20.99
N PHE A 530 -18.12 16.16 -20.04
CA PHE A 530 -18.46 17.52 -19.60
C PHE A 530 -18.43 18.52 -20.76
N GLY A 531 -17.42 18.44 -21.63
CA GLY A 531 -17.28 19.29 -22.82
C GLY A 531 -18.48 19.24 -23.77
N ARG A 532 -19.09 18.06 -23.98
CA ARG A 532 -20.30 17.89 -24.82
C ARG A 532 -21.52 18.64 -24.27
N HIS A 533 -21.60 18.77 -22.95
CA HIS A 533 -22.72 19.40 -22.25
C HIS A 533 -22.46 20.88 -21.89
N LEU A 534 -21.31 21.44 -22.26
CA LEU A 534 -21.02 22.87 -22.22
C LEU A 534 -21.45 23.54 -23.54
N GLN A 535 -22.10 24.71 -23.43
CA GLN A 535 -22.49 25.59 -24.53
C GLN A 535 -21.61 26.84 -24.47
N GLY A 536 -20.94 27.18 -25.58
CA GLY A 536 -20.10 28.39 -25.68
C GLY A 536 -18.88 28.45 -24.76
N GLY A 537 -18.47 27.33 -24.15
CA GLY A 537 -17.30 27.23 -23.26
C GLY A 537 -17.56 27.57 -21.79
N THR A 538 -18.71 28.17 -21.45
CA THR A 538 -19.00 28.65 -20.08
C THR A 538 -20.41 28.36 -19.58
N THR A 539 -21.38 28.08 -20.46
CA THR A 539 -22.78 27.86 -20.05
C THR A 539 -23.12 26.37 -20.03
N VAL A 540 -23.64 25.89 -18.91
CA VAL A 540 -24.05 24.49 -18.71
C VAL A 540 -25.42 24.27 -19.36
N LYS A 541 -25.56 23.29 -20.28
CA LYS A 541 -26.86 22.95 -20.90
C LYS A 541 -27.86 22.43 -19.85
N ALA A 542 -29.16 22.58 -20.07
CA ALA A 542 -30.19 22.09 -19.13
C ALA A 542 -30.20 20.56 -18.93
N ASP A 543 -29.58 19.78 -19.82
CA ASP A 543 -29.58 18.31 -19.85
C ASP A 543 -28.38 17.67 -19.12
N VAL A 544 -27.82 18.33 -18.11
CA VAL A 544 -26.65 17.81 -17.37
C VAL A 544 -27.01 16.70 -16.38
N GLU A 545 -28.26 16.65 -15.92
CA GLU A 545 -28.72 15.58 -15.03
C GLU A 545 -28.72 14.19 -15.70
N ASN A 546 -28.82 14.14 -17.04
CA ASN A 546 -28.74 12.89 -17.82
C ASN A 546 -27.37 12.66 -18.46
N MET A 547 -26.33 13.39 -18.06
CA MET A 547 -25.00 13.23 -18.63
C MET A 547 -24.50 11.81 -18.43
N ARG A 548 -24.07 11.16 -19.52
CA ARG A 548 -23.46 9.83 -19.51
C ARG A 548 -22.14 9.83 -20.26
N VAL A 549 -21.18 9.08 -19.71
CA VAL A 549 -19.89 8.82 -20.34
C VAL A 549 -20.04 7.67 -21.32
N MET A 550 -19.71 7.93 -22.59
CA MET A 550 -19.84 6.99 -23.72
C MET A 550 -18.50 6.34 -24.06
N ARG A 551 -18.53 5.24 -24.83
CA ARG A 551 -17.31 4.61 -25.38
C ARG A 551 -16.48 5.59 -26.22
N GLN A 552 -17.14 6.48 -26.98
CA GLN A 552 -16.45 7.47 -27.81
C GLN A 552 -15.63 8.47 -26.98
N ASP A 553 -16.07 8.82 -25.78
CA ASP A 553 -15.32 9.71 -24.88
C ASP A 553 -14.00 9.06 -24.43
N PHE A 554 -14.02 7.74 -24.17
CA PHE A 554 -12.81 6.98 -23.86
C PHE A 554 -11.85 6.86 -25.03
N ILE A 555 -12.35 6.61 -26.25
CA ILE A 555 -11.52 6.53 -27.45
C ILE A 555 -10.83 7.87 -27.71
N THR A 556 -11.57 8.97 -27.62
CA THR A 556 -11.02 10.32 -27.80
C THR A 556 -9.99 10.64 -26.71
N ALA A 557 -10.22 10.17 -25.48
CA ALA A 557 -9.29 10.35 -24.37
C ALA A 557 -7.99 9.53 -24.52
N LEU A 558 -7.99 8.42 -25.25
CA LEU A 558 -6.77 7.64 -25.54
C LEU A 558 -5.80 8.40 -26.44
N ASP A 559 -6.30 9.29 -27.30
CA ASP A 559 -5.45 10.12 -28.17
C ASP A 559 -4.66 11.18 -27.38
N ASP A 560 -5.24 11.69 -26.28
CA ASP A 560 -4.66 12.73 -25.43
C ASP A 560 -3.79 12.12 -24.30
N VAL A 561 -4.26 11.05 -23.66
CA VAL A 561 -3.55 10.39 -22.55
C VAL A 561 -2.60 9.34 -23.10
N LYS A 562 -1.32 9.69 -23.24
CA LYS A 562 -0.26 8.77 -23.66
C LYS A 562 0.43 8.09 -22.47
N PRO A 563 0.87 6.83 -22.62
CA PRO A 563 1.66 6.16 -21.59
C PRO A 563 3.05 6.80 -21.50
N LEU A 564 3.49 7.13 -20.29
CA LEU A 564 4.84 7.60 -19.99
C LEU A 564 5.87 6.49 -20.15
N PHE A 565 5.45 5.23 -20.01
CA PHE A 565 6.32 4.07 -20.10
C PHE A 565 6.22 3.37 -21.46
N GLY A 566 7.30 3.44 -22.24
CA GLY A 566 7.61 2.41 -23.23
C GLY A 566 6.97 2.48 -24.61
N VAL A 567 6.30 3.56 -25.02
CA VAL A 567 5.72 3.62 -26.37
C VAL A 567 6.14 4.88 -27.10
N ALA A 568 7.25 4.76 -27.83
CA ALA A 568 7.69 5.71 -28.83
C ALA A 568 6.94 5.52 -30.16
N GLU A 569 5.68 5.08 -30.18
CA GLU A 569 4.93 4.85 -31.43
C GLU A 569 4.86 6.11 -32.29
N GLU A 570 4.77 7.29 -31.68
CA GLU A 570 4.81 8.55 -32.41
C GLU A 570 6.22 8.84 -32.96
N GLU A 571 7.29 8.60 -32.20
CA GLU A 571 8.68 8.80 -32.66
C GLU A 571 9.02 7.79 -33.78
N LEU A 572 8.62 6.53 -33.63
CA LEU A 572 8.78 5.48 -34.62
C LEU A 572 7.89 5.75 -35.85
N GLY A 573 6.65 6.20 -35.65
CA GLY A 573 5.72 6.60 -36.70
C GLY A 573 6.27 7.76 -37.53
N LYS A 574 6.94 8.75 -36.90
CA LYS A 574 7.67 9.80 -37.61
C LYS A 574 8.75 9.22 -38.55
N ARG A 575 9.44 8.14 -38.14
CA ARG A 575 10.45 7.47 -38.97
C ARG A 575 9.86 6.61 -40.10
N VAL A 576 8.56 6.26 -40.03
CA VAL A 576 7.83 5.47 -41.05
C VAL A 576 6.76 6.33 -41.77
N MET A 577 6.90 7.65 -41.76
CA MET A 577 5.88 8.59 -42.27
C MET A 577 5.44 8.32 -43.72
N ARG A 578 6.34 7.83 -44.58
CA ARG A 578 6.07 7.55 -46.00
C ARG A 578 5.62 6.10 -46.27
N GLY A 579 5.34 5.32 -45.22
CA GLY A 579 5.08 3.89 -45.33
C GLY A 579 6.32 3.09 -45.71
N ILE A 580 6.13 1.79 -45.94
CA ILE A 580 7.16 0.90 -46.52
C ILE A 580 6.74 0.57 -47.94
N ILE A 581 7.58 0.94 -48.90
CA ILE A 581 7.38 0.69 -50.33
C ILE A 581 7.95 -0.70 -50.65
N HIS A 582 7.12 -1.59 -51.21
CA HIS A 582 7.49 -2.95 -51.53
C HIS A 582 8.03 -3.06 -52.96
N PHE A 583 9.16 -2.40 -53.21
CA PHE A 583 9.72 -2.31 -54.56
C PHE A 583 10.39 -3.60 -55.08
N SER A 584 10.75 -4.52 -54.19
CA SER A 584 11.43 -5.77 -54.53
C SER A 584 10.96 -6.92 -53.61
N PRO A 585 10.97 -8.18 -54.08
CA PRO A 585 10.61 -9.34 -53.26
C PRO A 585 11.44 -9.42 -51.97
N PHE A 586 12.72 -9.03 -52.00
CA PHE A 586 13.60 -9.11 -50.84
C PHE A 586 13.13 -8.24 -49.66
N ILE A 587 12.35 -7.18 -49.89
CA ILE A 587 11.80 -6.36 -48.78
C ILE A 587 10.80 -7.18 -47.97
N LYS A 588 10.04 -8.06 -48.63
CA LYS A 588 9.14 -9.00 -47.94
C LYS A 588 9.96 -10.02 -47.16
N ASP A 589 11.00 -10.57 -47.76
CA ASP A 589 11.91 -11.52 -47.09
C ASP A 589 12.55 -10.90 -45.84
N ILE A 590 13.01 -9.64 -45.93
CA ILE A 590 13.56 -8.89 -44.78
C ILE A 590 12.53 -8.73 -43.64
N LEU A 591 11.28 -8.39 -43.97
CA LEU A 591 10.21 -8.25 -42.97
C LEU A 591 9.81 -9.62 -42.39
N GLU A 592 9.84 -10.68 -43.19
CA GLU A 592 9.62 -12.05 -42.73
C GLU A 592 10.73 -12.52 -41.78
N ASP A 593 12.00 -12.26 -42.10
CA ASP A 593 13.14 -12.52 -41.22
C ASP A 593 13.01 -11.77 -39.90
N GLY A 594 12.64 -10.48 -39.96
CA GLY A 594 12.32 -9.68 -38.78
C GLY A 594 11.23 -10.32 -37.92
N ARG A 595 10.15 -10.79 -38.55
CA ARG A 595 9.04 -11.50 -37.88
C ARG A 595 9.50 -12.82 -37.26
N LEU A 596 10.39 -13.57 -37.91
CA LEU A 596 10.97 -14.80 -37.37
C LEU A 596 11.78 -14.52 -36.12
N TYR A 597 12.63 -13.48 -36.12
CA TYR A 597 13.40 -13.08 -34.94
C TYR A 597 12.52 -12.59 -33.78
N ILE A 598 11.46 -11.83 -34.08
CA ILE A 598 10.46 -11.42 -33.09
C ILE A 598 9.80 -12.67 -32.47
N ASN A 599 9.34 -13.61 -33.30
CA ASN A 599 8.71 -14.83 -32.81
C ASN A 599 9.68 -15.73 -32.03
N GLN A 600 10.96 -15.76 -32.42
CA GLN A 600 12.00 -16.49 -31.70
C GLN A 600 12.13 -15.95 -30.27
N VAL A 601 12.22 -14.63 -30.07
CA VAL A 601 12.27 -14.04 -28.73
C VAL A 601 10.95 -14.24 -27.99
N ARG A 602 9.80 -14.16 -28.67
CA ARG A 602 8.47 -14.34 -28.06
C ARG A 602 8.21 -15.77 -27.57
N ASN A 603 8.71 -16.79 -28.26
CA ASN A 603 8.37 -18.19 -27.99
C ASN A 603 9.51 -18.97 -27.32
N SER A 604 10.78 -18.65 -27.62
CA SER A 604 11.92 -19.42 -27.12
C SER A 604 12.31 -19.03 -25.70
N ALA A 605 12.39 -20.02 -24.82
CA ALA A 605 12.96 -19.87 -23.47
C ALA A 605 14.50 -19.89 -23.47
N SER A 606 15.15 -20.44 -24.50
CA SER A 606 16.62 -20.57 -24.58
C SER A 606 17.31 -19.30 -25.08
N THR A 607 16.57 -18.38 -25.71
CA THR A 607 17.11 -17.13 -26.27
C THR A 607 16.39 -15.91 -25.71
N PRO A 608 16.64 -15.52 -24.45
CA PRO A 608 16.02 -14.36 -23.81
C PRO A 608 16.55 -13.02 -24.33
N LEU A 609 17.70 -13.01 -25.02
CA LEU A 609 18.31 -11.85 -25.64
C LEU A 609 18.70 -12.16 -27.10
N LEU A 610 18.23 -11.35 -28.03
CA LEU A 610 18.58 -11.44 -29.45
C LEU A 610 18.94 -10.05 -30.01
N PRO A 611 20.24 -9.74 -30.18
CA PRO A 611 20.67 -8.56 -30.91
C PRO A 611 20.77 -8.87 -32.41
N VAL A 612 20.08 -8.07 -33.23
CA VAL A 612 20.01 -8.17 -34.69
C VAL A 612 20.54 -6.88 -35.32
N LEU A 613 21.48 -7.00 -36.26
CA LEU A 613 22.08 -5.86 -36.95
C LEU A 613 21.50 -5.69 -38.36
N LEU A 614 20.88 -4.55 -38.64
CA LEU A 614 20.51 -4.12 -39.99
C LEU A 614 21.63 -3.28 -40.58
N HIS A 615 22.26 -3.75 -41.66
CA HIS A 615 23.36 -3.04 -42.34
C HIS A 615 23.09 -2.84 -43.82
N GLY A 616 23.68 -1.80 -44.41
CA GLY A 616 23.50 -1.48 -45.82
C GLY A 616 23.82 -0.02 -46.14
N PRO A 617 23.86 0.36 -47.43
CA PRO A 617 24.31 1.69 -47.86
C PRO A 617 23.47 2.85 -47.28
N PRO A 618 24.00 4.08 -47.19
CA PRO A 618 23.24 5.23 -46.70
C PRO A 618 21.95 5.46 -47.52
N GLY A 619 20.88 5.89 -46.85
CA GLY A 619 19.59 6.15 -47.51
C GLY A 619 18.79 4.91 -47.94
N SER A 620 19.21 3.68 -47.58
CA SER A 620 18.49 2.44 -47.94
C SER A 620 17.22 2.14 -47.12
N GLY A 621 16.90 2.95 -46.10
CA GLY A 621 15.68 2.76 -45.29
C GLY A 621 15.81 1.80 -44.10
N LYS A 622 17.03 1.45 -43.67
CA LYS A 622 17.30 0.57 -42.51
C LYS A 622 16.50 0.95 -41.25
N THR A 623 16.54 2.21 -40.87
CA THR A 623 15.87 2.72 -39.66
C THR A 623 14.34 2.63 -39.78
N ALA A 624 13.79 2.89 -40.98
CA ALA A 624 12.37 2.73 -41.25
C ALA A 624 11.93 1.25 -41.19
N LEU A 625 12.73 0.34 -41.73
CA LEU A 625 12.47 -1.11 -41.65
C LEU A 625 12.55 -1.62 -40.21
N ALA A 626 13.58 -1.24 -39.44
CA ALA A 626 13.69 -1.60 -38.03
C ALA A 626 12.52 -1.06 -37.21
N ALA A 627 12.12 0.20 -37.44
CA ALA A 627 10.97 0.79 -36.77
C ALA A 627 9.66 0.07 -37.13
N LYS A 628 9.45 -0.26 -38.41
CA LYS A 628 8.27 -1.02 -38.86
C LYS A 628 8.19 -2.40 -38.22
N MET A 629 9.30 -3.17 -38.24
CA MET A 629 9.37 -4.47 -37.57
C MET A 629 9.07 -4.35 -36.07
N ALA A 630 9.61 -3.32 -35.42
CA ALA A 630 9.37 -3.07 -34.01
C ALA A 630 7.89 -2.78 -33.73
N MET A 631 7.24 -1.93 -34.53
CA MET A 631 5.80 -1.61 -34.41
C MET A 631 4.92 -2.84 -34.65
N ASP A 632 5.18 -3.59 -35.73
CA ASP A 632 4.41 -4.78 -36.10
C ASP A 632 4.57 -5.94 -35.10
N SER A 633 5.63 -5.91 -34.28
CA SER A 633 5.86 -6.93 -33.25
C SER A 633 4.74 -7.00 -32.21
N GLY A 634 4.04 -5.88 -31.96
CA GLY A 634 3.07 -5.74 -30.88
C GLY A 634 3.67 -5.97 -29.48
N TYR A 635 4.97 -5.77 -29.30
CA TYR A 635 5.61 -5.87 -27.99
C TYR A 635 5.16 -4.73 -27.08
N PRO A 636 4.99 -4.98 -25.77
CA PRO A 636 4.60 -3.95 -24.82
C PRO A 636 5.60 -2.78 -24.80
N PHE A 637 6.90 -3.03 -24.70
CA PHE A 637 7.89 -1.95 -24.63
C PHE A 637 8.66 -1.84 -25.95
N ILE A 638 8.60 -0.66 -26.59
CA ILE A 638 9.39 -0.35 -27.77
C ILE A 638 10.03 1.04 -27.57
N LYS A 639 11.37 1.09 -27.62
CA LYS A 639 12.10 2.35 -27.54
C LYS A 639 13.10 2.49 -28.68
N LEU A 640 12.98 3.60 -29.41
CA LEU A 640 14.02 4.08 -30.32
C LEU A 640 15.03 4.89 -29.53
N ILE A 641 16.31 4.62 -29.77
CA ILE A 641 17.42 5.42 -29.29
C ILE A 641 18.13 5.91 -30.55
N SER A 642 18.20 7.23 -30.74
CA SER A 642 18.96 7.84 -31.84
C SER A 642 20.07 8.74 -31.29
N ALA A 643 21.08 9.01 -32.11
CA ALA A 643 22.12 9.97 -31.76
C ALA A 643 21.55 11.41 -31.61
N GLU A 644 20.42 11.69 -32.26
CA GLU A 644 19.68 12.96 -32.17
C GLU A 644 19.25 13.29 -30.73
N ASP A 645 18.85 12.28 -29.95
CA ASP A 645 18.39 12.45 -28.56
C ASP A 645 19.55 12.72 -27.58
N MET A 646 20.80 12.51 -28.03
CA MET A 646 22.00 12.61 -27.21
C MET A 646 22.90 13.80 -27.58
N ILE A 647 22.38 14.75 -28.36
CA ILE A 647 23.13 15.94 -28.75
C ILE A 647 23.48 16.75 -27.50
N GLY A 648 24.77 17.08 -27.35
CA GLY A 648 25.30 17.84 -26.21
C GLY A 648 25.60 17.01 -24.97
N TYR A 649 25.37 15.69 -25.00
CA TYR A 649 25.74 14.81 -23.88
C TYR A 649 27.23 14.53 -23.86
N SER A 650 27.83 14.56 -22.68
CA SER A 650 29.14 13.96 -22.43
C SER A 650 29.09 12.44 -22.58
N GLU A 651 30.24 11.79 -22.80
CA GLU A 651 30.32 10.33 -22.91
C GLU A 651 29.67 9.61 -21.73
N SER A 652 29.89 10.12 -20.51
CA SER A 652 29.29 9.57 -19.28
C SER A 652 27.76 9.67 -19.29
N GLN A 653 27.21 10.81 -19.73
CA GLN A 653 25.76 10.99 -19.85
C GLN A 653 25.15 10.08 -20.92
N LYS A 654 25.84 9.86 -22.04
CA LYS A 654 25.40 8.89 -23.08
C LYS A 654 25.33 7.48 -22.52
N VAL A 655 26.36 7.05 -21.78
CA VAL A 655 26.37 5.73 -21.14
C VAL A 655 25.25 5.61 -20.10
N GLN A 656 25.02 6.64 -19.28
CA GLN A 656 23.92 6.65 -18.31
C GLN A 656 22.55 6.58 -19.00
N HIS A 657 22.37 7.27 -20.12
CA HIS A 657 21.13 7.24 -20.89
C HIS A 657 20.88 5.86 -21.52
N LEU A 658 21.91 5.25 -22.11
CA LEU A 658 21.84 3.88 -22.63
C LEU A 658 21.51 2.87 -21.52
N ASP A 659 22.25 2.91 -20.41
CA ASP A 659 22.02 2.01 -19.27
C ASP A 659 20.62 2.17 -18.69
N LYS A 660 20.13 3.42 -18.52
CA LYS A 660 18.76 3.69 -18.10
C LYS A 660 17.74 3.05 -19.04
N THR A 661 17.91 3.22 -20.35
CA THR A 661 16.95 2.69 -21.34
C THR A 661 16.91 1.17 -21.35
N PHE A 662 18.07 0.51 -21.26
CA PHE A 662 18.11 -0.96 -21.12
C PHE A 662 17.50 -1.44 -19.80
N ARG A 663 17.71 -0.72 -18.69
CA ARG A 663 17.07 -1.03 -17.40
C ARG A 663 15.55 -0.89 -17.46
N ASP A 664 15.05 0.15 -18.13
CA ASP A 664 13.62 0.34 -18.34
C ASP A 664 13.05 -0.78 -19.21
N ALA A 665 13.77 -1.24 -20.23
CA ALA A 665 13.38 -2.38 -21.05
C ALA A 665 13.29 -3.70 -20.26
N TYR A 666 14.08 -3.88 -19.18
CA TYR A 666 14.02 -5.06 -18.31
C TYR A 666 12.78 -5.10 -17.41
N LYS A 667 12.07 -3.97 -17.24
CA LYS A 667 10.81 -3.93 -16.47
C LYS A 667 9.64 -4.52 -17.25
N SER A 668 9.74 -4.59 -18.58
CA SER A 668 8.73 -5.18 -19.45
C SER A 668 8.98 -6.66 -19.70
N PRO A 669 7.95 -7.53 -19.73
CA PRO A 669 8.13 -8.97 -20.03
C PRO A 669 8.70 -9.21 -21.43
N LEU A 670 8.30 -8.37 -22.39
CA LEU A 670 8.76 -8.38 -23.76
C LEU A 670 9.14 -6.95 -24.15
N SER A 671 10.38 -6.74 -24.60
CA SER A 671 10.87 -5.42 -25.00
C SER A 671 11.67 -5.46 -26.30
N ILE A 672 11.51 -4.40 -27.09
CA ILE A 672 12.33 -4.10 -28.28
C ILE A 672 13.05 -2.78 -28.05
N ILE A 673 14.36 -2.78 -28.28
CA ILE A 673 15.15 -1.55 -28.38
C ILE A 673 15.64 -1.42 -29.82
N VAL A 674 15.40 -0.26 -30.43
CA VAL A 674 15.94 0.09 -31.74
C VAL A 674 17.09 1.08 -31.53
N LEU A 675 18.30 0.67 -31.85
CA LEU A 675 19.50 1.52 -31.85
C LEU A 675 19.73 2.06 -33.26
N ASP A 676 19.50 3.36 -33.44
CA ASP A 676 19.64 4.02 -34.73
C ASP A 676 21.05 4.57 -34.95
N SER A 677 21.67 4.19 -36.07
CA SER A 677 22.98 4.66 -36.52
C SER A 677 24.07 4.54 -35.43
N ILE A 678 24.49 3.30 -35.13
CA ILE A 678 25.47 3.03 -34.05
C ILE A 678 26.75 3.83 -34.24
N GLU A 679 27.24 3.98 -35.47
CA GLU A 679 28.42 4.79 -35.79
C GLU A 679 28.31 6.24 -35.31
N SER A 680 27.11 6.83 -35.39
CA SER A 680 26.84 8.20 -34.92
C SER A 680 26.80 8.26 -33.39
N MET A 681 26.27 7.23 -32.72
CA MET A 681 26.32 7.15 -31.25
C MET A 681 27.75 7.01 -30.72
N LEU A 682 28.59 6.29 -31.45
CA LEU A 682 30.02 6.13 -31.16
C LEU A 682 30.86 7.36 -31.52
N GLU A 683 30.26 8.37 -32.17
CA GLU A 683 30.96 9.55 -32.71
C GLU A 683 32.12 9.16 -33.64
N TRP A 684 31.90 8.14 -34.47
CA TRP A 684 32.92 7.65 -35.38
C TRP A 684 33.28 8.71 -36.42
N VAL A 685 34.58 9.01 -36.54
CA VAL A 685 35.15 9.87 -37.58
C VAL A 685 36.21 9.08 -38.36
N PRO A 686 36.08 8.96 -39.70
CA PRO A 686 37.02 8.17 -40.50
C PRO A 686 38.40 8.83 -40.64
N ILE A 687 38.50 10.15 -40.49
CA ILE A 687 39.77 10.90 -40.58
C ILE A 687 40.51 10.81 -39.25
N GLY A 688 41.50 9.90 -39.18
CA GLY A 688 42.25 9.60 -37.96
C GLY A 688 41.31 8.96 -36.94
N PRO A 689 41.10 7.64 -36.99
CA PRO A 689 39.93 6.95 -36.43
C PRO A 689 39.68 7.34 -34.96
N ARG A 690 38.70 8.23 -34.76
CA ARG A 690 38.25 8.70 -33.44
C ARG A 690 36.86 8.14 -33.19
N PHE A 691 36.64 7.68 -31.96
CA PHE A 691 35.37 7.21 -31.45
C PHE A 691 35.37 7.27 -29.94
N SER A 692 34.17 7.27 -29.35
CA SER A 692 34.02 7.17 -27.91
C SER A 692 34.21 5.72 -27.43
N ASN A 693 35.37 5.43 -26.86
CA ASN A 693 35.66 4.10 -26.31
C ASN A 693 34.77 3.76 -25.10
N THR A 694 34.39 4.78 -24.33
CA THR A 694 33.49 4.66 -23.17
C THR A 694 32.12 4.15 -23.61
N VAL A 695 31.54 4.73 -24.66
CA VAL A 695 30.25 4.31 -25.23
C VAL A 695 30.36 2.94 -25.91
N LEU A 696 31.45 2.67 -26.65
CA LEU A 696 31.70 1.37 -27.28
C LEU A 696 31.73 0.23 -26.24
N SER A 697 32.48 0.42 -25.16
CA SER A 697 32.60 -0.57 -24.09
C SER A 697 31.25 -0.82 -23.41
N ALA A 698 30.48 0.24 -23.15
CA ALA A 698 29.13 0.12 -22.60
C ALA A 698 28.20 -0.68 -23.54
N LEU A 699 28.17 -0.36 -24.85
CA LEU A 699 27.35 -1.09 -25.82
C LEU A 699 27.74 -2.57 -25.92
N LYS A 700 29.05 -2.90 -25.91
CA LYS A 700 29.50 -4.30 -25.89
C LYS A 700 28.95 -5.07 -24.68
N VAL A 701 28.90 -4.43 -23.51
CA VAL A 701 28.34 -5.02 -22.28
C VAL A 701 26.81 -5.13 -22.37
N LEU A 702 26.12 -4.08 -22.81
CA LEU A 702 24.66 -4.05 -22.88
C LEU A 702 24.09 -5.07 -23.88
N LEU A 703 24.74 -5.25 -25.04
CA LEU A 703 24.34 -6.25 -26.04
C LEU A 703 24.64 -7.69 -25.60
N GLY A 704 25.49 -7.89 -24.58
CA GLY A 704 25.80 -9.21 -24.01
C GLY A 704 25.09 -9.53 -22.71
N LYS A 705 24.48 -8.55 -22.04
CA LYS A 705 23.89 -8.69 -20.72
C LYS A 705 22.53 -9.40 -20.82
N VAL A 706 22.45 -10.62 -20.30
CA VAL A 706 21.20 -11.40 -20.28
C VAL A 706 20.17 -10.69 -19.38
N PRO A 707 18.93 -10.50 -19.86
CA PRO A 707 17.87 -9.88 -19.04
C PRO A 707 17.49 -10.78 -17.84
N PRO A 708 16.86 -10.20 -16.80
CA PRO A 708 16.38 -10.96 -15.64
C PRO A 708 15.39 -12.08 -15.99
N LYS A 709 15.19 -13.03 -15.06
CA LYS A 709 14.28 -14.18 -15.26
C LYS A 709 12.88 -13.72 -15.72
N ASN A 710 12.30 -14.44 -16.67
CA ASN A 710 10.99 -14.16 -17.29
C ASN A 710 10.89 -12.84 -18.07
N ARG A 711 12.01 -12.19 -18.40
CA ARG A 711 12.06 -10.99 -19.24
C ARG A 711 12.82 -11.31 -20.53
N ARG A 712 12.37 -10.76 -21.66
CA ARG A 712 13.00 -11.01 -22.96
C ARG A 712 13.19 -9.72 -23.73
N LEU A 713 14.36 -9.59 -24.34
CA LEU A 713 14.81 -8.38 -25.02
C LEU A 713 15.27 -8.72 -26.45
N LEU A 714 14.70 -7.99 -27.42
CA LEU A 714 15.15 -7.96 -28.80
C LEU A 714 15.78 -6.59 -29.05
N VAL A 715 16.98 -6.57 -29.64
CA VAL A 715 17.65 -5.32 -29.99
C VAL A 715 17.82 -5.29 -31.50
N PHE A 716 17.18 -4.33 -32.17
CA PHE A 716 17.50 -4.00 -33.56
C PHE A 716 18.52 -2.89 -33.54
N ALA A 717 19.61 -3.04 -34.27
CA ALA A 717 20.59 -1.97 -34.42
C ALA A 717 20.83 -1.68 -35.89
N THR A 718 21.03 -0.43 -36.25
CA THR A 718 21.23 -0.02 -37.64
C THR A 718 22.62 0.57 -37.85
N THR A 719 23.20 0.30 -39.02
CA THR A 719 24.51 0.85 -39.40
C THR A 719 24.64 1.00 -40.90
N THR A 720 25.36 2.03 -41.33
CA THR A 720 25.80 2.23 -42.71
C THR A 720 27.19 1.65 -42.96
N GLN A 721 28.01 1.48 -41.91
CA GLN A 721 29.42 1.10 -42.01
C GLN A 721 29.70 -0.24 -41.31
N ARG A 722 29.32 -1.36 -41.97
CA ARG A 722 29.55 -2.71 -41.44
C ARG A 722 31.03 -2.99 -41.15
N SER A 723 31.93 -2.54 -42.03
CA SER A 723 33.38 -2.76 -41.89
C SER A 723 33.94 -2.18 -40.58
N VAL A 724 33.47 -1.01 -40.17
CA VAL A 724 33.88 -0.35 -38.92
C VAL A 724 33.46 -1.17 -37.70
N LEU A 725 32.24 -1.70 -37.68
CA LEU A 725 31.75 -2.54 -36.58
C LEU A 725 32.54 -3.85 -36.45
N VAL A 726 33.04 -4.40 -37.56
CA VAL A 726 33.93 -5.56 -37.55
C VAL A 726 35.27 -5.20 -36.93
N GLN A 727 35.87 -4.08 -37.32
CA GLN A 727 37.14 -3.59 -36.76
C GLN A 727 37.05 -3.27 -35.26
N LEU A 728 35.91 -2.74 -34.81
CA LEU A 728 35.64 -2.44 -33.40
C LEU A 728 35.24 -3.67 -32.58
N GLU A 729 35.20 -4.88 -33.18
CA GLU A 729 34.72 -6.14 -32.59
C GLU A 729 33.30 -6.05 -32.01
N LEU A 730 32.50 -5.10 -32.48
CA LEU A 730 31.11 -4.93 -32.05
C LEU A 730 30.20 -5.86 -32.86
N PHE A 731 30.55 -6.16 -34.11
CA PHE A 731 29.81 -7.08 -34.98
C PHE A 731 29.63 -8.47 -34.33
N ALA A 732 30.65 -8.99 -33.64
CA ALA A 732 30.62 -10.30 -32.99
C ALA A 732 29.61 -10.42 -31.83
N ARG A 733 29.04 -9.29 -31.36
CA ARG A 733 28.00 -9.29 -30.31
C ARG A 733 26.59 -9.44 -30.88
N PHE A 734 26.41 -9.24 -32.18
CA PHE A 734 25.14 -9.50 -32.85
C PHE A 734 25.01 -10.99 -33.17
N LYS A 735 23.82 -11.54 -32.91
CA LYS A 735 23.52 -12.96 -33.15
C LYS A 735 22.97 -13.23 -34.54
N ALA A 736 22.44 -12.18 -35.17
CA ALA A 736 21.94 -12.20 -36.54
C ALA A 736 22.19 -10.86 -37.21
N ASP A 737 22.27 -10.86 -38.54
CA ASP A 737 22.36 -9.65 -39.35
C ASP A 737 21.43 -9.73 -40.57
N ILE A 738 20.88 -8.58 -40.95
CA ILE A 738 19.98 -8.40 -42.08
C ILE A 738 20.61 -7.36 -43.01
N ALA A 739 20.84 -7.73 -44.27
CA ALA A 739 21.34 -6.81 -45.28
C ALA A 739 20.18 -6.04 -45.94
N VAL A 740 20.28 -4.71 -45.99
CA VAL A 740 19.30 -3.83 -46.63
C VAL A 740 19.94 -3.16 -47.85
N PRO A 741 19.82 -3.74 -49.06
CA PRO A 741 20.44 -3.22 -50.27
C PRO A 741 19.71 -1.97 -50.80
N ASN A 742 20.40 -1.24 -51.69
CA ASN A 742 19.82 -0.15 -52.47
C ASN A 742 18.92 -0.67 -53.59
N VAL A 743 18.17 0.23 -54.22
CA VAL A 743 17.44 -0.05 -55.47
C VAL A 743 18.48 -0.18 -56.58
N ASN A 744 18.61 -1.38 -57.16
CA ASN A 744 19.68 -1.68 -58.12
C ASN A 744 19.16 -1.72 -59.56
N THR A 745 17.96 -2.25 -59.76
CA THR A 745 17.42 -2.47 -61.12
C THR A 745 16.40 -1.40 -61.53
N GLN A 746 16.29 -1.15 -62.84
CA GLN A 746 15.25 -0.28 -63.40
C GLN A 746 13.83 -0.79 -63.08
N GLY A 747 13.63 -2.10 -62.98
CA GLY A 747 12.34 -2.70 -62.61
C GLY A 747 11.96 -2.37 -61.16
N GLU A 748 12.91 -2.44 -60.24
CA GLU A 748 12.69 -2.00 -58.85
C GLU A 748 12.40 -0.50 -58.77
N LEU A 749 13.12 0.32 -59.55
CA LEU A 749 12.85 1.76 -59.62
C LEU A 749 11.44 2.05 -60.17
N ALA A 750 11.01 1.34 -61.21
CA ALA A 750 9.66 1.44 -61.75
C ALA A 750 8.60 1.09 -60.70
N ASN A 751 8.83 0.04 -59.90
CA ASN A 751 7.94 -0.32 -58.81
C ASN A 751 7.84 0.79 -57.76
N VAL A 752 8.96 1.40 -57.35
CA VAL A 752 8.97 2.56 -56.44
C VAL A 752 8.15 3.72 -57.01
N LEU A 753 8.35 4.06 -58.29
CA LEU A 753 7.64 5.15 -58.94
C LEU A 753 6.13 4.87 -59.03
N SER A 754 5.74 3.63 -59.34
CA SER A 754 4.34 3.21 -59.41
C SER A 754 3.65 3.30 -58.05
N GLU A 755 4.30 2.85 -56.97
CA GLU A 755 3.75 2.85 -55.61
C GLU A 755 3.73 4.26 -55.01
N SER A 756 4.62 5.15 -55.46
CA SER A 756 4.63 6.57 -55.05
C SER A 756 3.44 7.38 -55.57
N GLY A 757 2.75 6.90 -56.62
CA GLY A 757 1.62 7.58 -57.26
C GLY A 757 1.95 8.92 -57.94
N ALA A 758 3.23 9.28 -58.05
CA ALA A 758 3.66 10.61 -58.52
C ALA A 758 3.82 10.72 -60.05
N PHE A 759 3.86 9.61 -60.79
CA PHE A 759 4.14 9.57 -62.23
C PHE A 759 3.13 8.69 -62.96
N SER A 760 2.66 9.12 -64.14
CA SER A 760 1.89 8.27 -65.06
C SER A 760 2.77 7.19 -65.70
N ASP A 761 2.19 6.12 -66.24
CA ASP A 761 2.96 5.03 -66.88
C ASP A 761 3.84 5.52 -68.04
N SER A 762 3.41 6.56 -68.77
CA SER A 762 4.21 7.20 -69.82
C SER A 762 5.38 8.01 -69.24
N ASP A 763 5.13 8.73 -68.14
CA ASP A 763 6.14 9.55 -67.47
C ASP A 763 7.23 8.70 -66.81
N GLN A 764 6.85 7.54 -66.25
CA GLN A 764 7.78 6.57 -65.68
C GLN A 764 8.73 6.03 -66.75
N ARG A 765 8.19 5.61 -67.90
CA ARG A 765 9.01 5.11 -69.02
C ARG A 765 9.95 6.18 -69.55
N ARG A 766 9.47 7.42 -69.68
CA ARG A 766 10.27 8.57 -70.09
C ARG A 766 11.41 8.82 -69.10
N ALA A 767 11.10 8.89 -67.80
CA ALA A 767 12.11 9.10 -66.75
C ALA A 767 13.17 8.00 -66.73
N ILE A 768 12.79 6.73 -66.84
CA ILE A 768 13.73 5.60 -66.85
C ILE A 768 14.62 5.63 -68.11
N SER A 769 14.03 5.92 -69.28
CA SER A 769 14.79 6.06 -70.54
C SER A 769 15.80 7.20 -70.47
N GLU A 770 15.39 8.36 -69.96
CA GLU A 770 16.29 9.52 -69.82
C GLU A 770 17.41 9.24 -68.79
N ILE A 771 17.15 8.49 -67.71
CA ILE A 771 18.20 8.05 -66.78
C ILE A 771 19.22 7.14 -67.48
N GLU A 772 18.76 6.19 -68.29
CA GLU A 772 19.64 5.27 -69.02
C GLU A 772 20.49 6.02 -70.06
N GLU A 773 19.91 6.97 -70.77
CA GLU A 773 20.61 7.83 -71.74
C GLU A 773 21.71 8.68 -71.08
N ILE A 774 21.44 9.25 -69.90
CA ILE A 774 22.40 10.10 -69.20
C ILE A 774 23.51 9.29 -68.51
N THR A 775 23.16 8.14 -67.91
CA THR A 775 24.12 7.35 -67.12
C THR A 775 24.86 6.28 -67.91
N GLY A 776 24.38 5.92 -69.11
CA GLY A 776 24.95 4.89 -69.97
C GLY A 776 24.90 3.48 -69.37
N SER A 777 24.09 3.26 -68.33
CA SER A 777 24.01 1.99 -67.59
C SER A 777 22.59 1.73 -67.10
N LYS A 778 22.23 0.45 -66.99
CA LYS A 778 20.95 -0.01 -66.42
C LYS A 778 20.97 -0.16 -64.89
N GLU A 779 22.13 0.04 -64.28
CA GLU A 779 22.30 -0.06 -62.82
C GLU A 779 22.01 1.30 -62.15
N ILE A 780 21.11 1.28 -61.17
CA ILE A 780 20.72 2.46 -60.40
C ILE A 780 21.63 2.59 -59.16
N GLY A 781 21.57 1.63 -58.25
CA GLY A 781 22.42 1.60 -57.05
C GLY A 781 22.15 2.74 -56.04
N VAL A 782 20.94 3.30 -56.03
CA VAL A 782 20.59 4.47 -55.18
C VAL A 782 19.68 4.06 -54.02
N GLY A 783 19.87 4.68 -52.87
CA GLY A 783 19.01 4.47 -51.69
C GLY A 783 17.60 5.00 -51.91
N ILE A 784 16.60 4.34 -51.31
CA ILE A 784 15.19 4.69 -51.43
C ILE A 784 14.89 6.13 -50.98
N ASP A 785 15.59 6.63 -49.95
CA ASP A 785 15.38 7.98 -49.42
C ASP A 785 15.77 9.09 -50.43
N ASN A 786 16.86 8.88 -51.15
CA ASN A 786 17.29 9.77 -52.24
C ASN A 786 16.28 9.73 -53.39
N ILE A 787 15.76 8.55 -53.74
CA ILE A 787 14.74 8.41 -54.79
C ILE A 787 13.49 9.21 -54.42
N LEU A 788 12.96 9.03 -53.21
CA LEU A 788 11.77 9.75 -52.73
C LEU A 788 11.99 11.27 -52.68
N SER A 789 13.19 11.70 -52.26
CA SER A 789 13.56 13.12 -52.28
C SER A 789 13.63 13.69 -53.70
N GLY A 790 14.11 12.88 -54.67
CA GLY A 790 14.07 13.20 -56.09
C GLY A 790 12.65 13.35 -56.62
N ILE A 791 11.74 12.46 -56.23
CA ILE A 791 10.31 12.51 -56.61
C ILE A 791 9.67 13.81 -56.10
N GLU A 792 9.86 14.16 -54.83
CA GLU A 792 9.30 15.40 -54.25
C GLU A 792 9.90 16.66 -54.90
N THR A 793 11.19 16.63 -55.23
CA THR A 793 11.83 17.74 -55.95
C THR A 793 11.27 17.88 -57.37
N ALA A 794 11.03 16.76 -58.05
CA ALA A 794 10.49 16.74 -59.40
C ALA A 794 9.05 17.26 -59.48
N LYS A 795 8.22 17.01 -58.44
CA LYS A 795 6.85 17.53 -58.33
C LYS A 795 6.76 19.06 -58.35
N GLN A 796 7.85 19.76 -58.03
CA GLN A 796 7.91 21.23 -58.02
C GLN A 796 8.27 21.83 -59.39
N ASP A 797 8.61 21.00 -60.39
CA ASP A 797 9.03 21.42 -61.72
C ASP A 797 7.90 21.19 -62.75
N GLN A 798 7.92 21.93 -63.85
CA GLN A 798 6.97 21.75 -64.96
C GLN A 798 7.29 20.47 -65.77
N ASP A 799 8.57 20.09 -65.87
CA ASP A 799 9.02 18.83 -66.49
C ASP A 799 9.39 17.80 -65.42
N VAL A 800 8.37 17.21 -64.80
CA VAL A 800 8.52 16.23 -63.70
C VAL A 800 9.42 15.04 -64.10
N PRO A 801 9.24 14.37 -65.26
CA PRO A 801 10.07 13.22 -65.65
C PRO A 801 11.54 13.60 -65.89
N GLY A 802 11.79 14.69 -66.61
CA GLY A 802 13.14 15.11 -66.93
C GLY A 802 13.90 15.69 -65.74
N ARG A 803 13.22 16.39 -64.83
CA ARG A 803 13.82 16.86 -63.58
C ARG A 803 14.22 15.69 -62.68
N PHE A 804 13.35 14.68 -62.56
CA PHE A 804 13.65 13.46 -61.81
C PHE A 804 14.85 12.72 -62.41
N ALA A 805 14.89 12.55 -63.73
CA ALA A 805 15.97 11.85 -64.43
C ALA A 805 17.35 12.51 -64.19
N ARG A 806 17.42 13.85 -64.24
CA ARG A 806 18.65 14.60 -63.93
C ARG A 806 19.08 14.45 -62.48
N TYR A 807 18.14 14.52 -61.53
CA TYR A 807 18.43 14.33 -60.11
C TYR A 807 18.97 12.93 -59.84
N MET A 808 18.31 11.90 -60.37
CA MET A 808 18.73 10.51 -60.24
C MET A 808 20.09 10.26 -60.88
N SER A 809 20.35 10.80 -62.08
CA SER A 809 21.64 10.65 -62.74
C SER A 809 22.80 11.22 -61.91
N SER A 810 22.57 12.37 -61.24
CA SER A 810 23.54 12.95 -60.29
C SER A 810 23.75 12.05 -59.07
N ALA A 811 22.68 11.50 -58.49
CA ALA A 811 22.77 10.59 -57.35
C ALA A 811 23.47 9.27 -57.68
N ILE A 812 23.25 8.71 -58.88
CA ILE A 812 23.92 7.51 -59.40
C ILE A 812 25.42 7.78 -59.57
N ALA A 813 25.79 8.93 -60.14
CA ALA A 813 27.18 9.33 -60.30
C ALA A 813 27.88 9.51 -58.94
N ALA A 814 27.21 10.12 -57.96
CA ALA A 814 27.74 10.28 -56.61
C ALA A 814 27.98 8.93 -55.92
N ASN A 815 27.08 7.96 -56.06
CA ASN A 815 27.25 6.63 -55.45
C ASN A 815 28.33 5.78 -56.11
N LYS A 816 28.66 6.00 -57.40
CA LYS A 816 29.79 5.31 -58.07
C LYS A 816 31.16 5.89 -57.71
N ALA A 817 31.19 7.08 -57.12
CA ALA A 817 32.42 7.76 -56.71
C ALA A 817 32.91 7.36 -55.29
N PHE A 818 32.09 6.62 -54.54
CA PHE A 818 32.38 6.04 -53.22
C PHE A 818 32.39 4.51 -53.32
#